data_AF-A0A2V2Z1Z9-F1
#
_entry.id   AF-A0A2V2Z1Z9-F1
#
_cell.length_a   1.000
_cell.length_b   1.000
_cell.length_c   1.000
_cell.angle_alpha   90.00
_cell.angle_beta   90.00
_cell.angle_gamma   90.00
#
_symmetry.space_group_name_H-M   'P 1'
#
loop_
_entity.id
_entity.type
_entity.pdbx_description
1 polymer ?
#
loop_
_entity_poly.entity_id
_entity_poly.type
_entity_poly.pdbx_seq_one_letter_code
_entity_poly.pdbx_strand_id
1 'polypeptide(L)'
;MLRSATRKGLAIVLGAALSLSTGVGTLNVAPKKAEAAATTVEGQRFLQLYNQLTSTTNGYFSAEGIPYHAIETLLSEAPDYGHMSTSEAYSYWLWLETLYGYYTGDWTHLEKAWDNMEKYIIPVNEGDGKEEQPTMSYYSPSSPATYAPEKPFPDQYPVTLGNSKTPGKDPLDAELKSTYGNNQTYLMHWLIDVDNWYGYGNLLNPSHTSTYVNTFQRGEQESVFEAVTHPSQDNQAFGKTGEGFMSLFTKESAAPSKQWRYTNASDADGRVIQVMYWAKQLGYSNQTYLDKAKKMGDYLRYDMYDKYFEKIGSSSTGSPTAGTGKDSSMYLMAWYTAWGGGLGDNGSGNWAWRIGSSHAHQAYQNPVAAYALSTTAGGLIPSSPTAQSDWNTSLARQLEFYTWLQSSEGAIGGGATNSWNGDYSSYPSGVSTFYGMAYQQAPVYHDPDSNQWFGFQAWPIERVAEMYYILAASGDKTSTNYQMAKRIMDRWVDYALDYTFVNQKPNTDANGYYLNAAGQQVLGGANPAIATTSAPGEFYIPGTLEWSGQPDTWNGYSTYTGNPTYKTVTKDPSQDVGVLGSYIKALSFYAAATKADTGAYTTLGDQAKTTAKTLLDTIWSYNDGKGIVKSEQRGDYYRYFTKETYIPSTWSGTNGQGASLPGTNGIASDASKGGNGVYISYVDQRPKITQDPMWSYLSNLYNTSYNTTTKKWESGTPTFTYHRFWAQVDVATAYAEYDRLINSSTVTTAPAAPTALAAAAGDAQVTLSWTASSGATSYNVKRATTSGGTYTTVATGVTGTTYTNTGLTNGTTYYYVVSAVNSVGESANSTQASATPAAAATAPAAPTGVVATAGNAQAVLTWTASTGATSYNVKRATTSGGPYTTIATGVAGTTYTNTGLTNGTTYYYVVSAVNSVGESANSTQASATPVAPVTVPAAPTGLTATAGNAQVALSWTASTGATSYNVKRSTTSGGTFTTVATGVTGTTYTDTGLTNGTTYYYVVSAVNSAGESANSSAVSATPAGSTTTSSLVVQYKLSNANATDNQIYATFNIKNTGTTAVSLSNLKLRYYLTKDTTSASLNYWVDYAQVGTSAVSGVFGTISPAKTTADTYLELSFSSAAGSIAAGGQTGDIQVRIAKSDWTNFSESDDYSFDGTKSSFADWNKVTLYNSGSLVWGIEP
;
A
#
# COMPACT_ATOMS: atom_id res chain seq x y z
N MET A 1 -29.46 -29.39 -53.58
CA MET A 1 -28.30 -30.11 -54.18
C MET A 1 -27.44 -30.56 -53.00
N LEU A 2 -27.33 -31.82 -52.57
CA LEU A 2 -27.44 -33.15 -53.21
C LEU A 2 -26.09 -33.69 -53.76
N ARG A 3 -25.25 -34.16 -52.82
CA ARG A 3 -24.17 -35.19 -52.86
C ARG A 3 -23.55 -35.19 -51.45
N SER A 4 -23.42 -36.25 -50.62
CA SER A 4 -23.45 -37.72 -50.78
C SER A 4 -22.29 -38.29 -51.63
N ALA A 5 -21.65 -39.43 -51.32
CA ALA A 5 -21.76 -40.41 -50.19
C ALA A 5 -20.32 -40.96 -49.85
N THR A 6 -20.00 -42.05 -49.12
CA THR A 6 -20.68 -43.26 -48.54
C THR A 6 -19.75 -43.79 -47.40
N ARG A 7 -20.19 -44.16 -46.18
CA ARG A 7 -20.91 -45.39 -45.68
C ARG A 7 -20.07 -46.67 -45.43
N LYS A 8 -20.47 -47.42 -44.38
CA LYS A 8 -20.05 -48.78 -43.91
C LYS A 8 -18.72 -48.78 -43.12
N GLY A 9 -18.51 -49.53 -42.02
CA GLY A 9 -19.30 -50.49 -41.19
C GLY A 9 -18.32 -51.33 -40.31
N LEU A 10 -18.67 -52.14 -39.29
CA LEU A 10 -19.93 -52.50 -38.58
C LEU A 10 -19.55 -53.33 -37.29
N ALA A 11 -20.49 -53.59 -36.35
CA ALA A 11 -20.35 -54.38 -35.08
C ALA A 11 -19.55 -53.69 -33.93
N ILE A 12 -19.85 -53.78 -32.61
CA ILE A 12 -20.34 -54.84 -31.67
C ILE A 12 -19.19 -55.82 -31.27
N VAL A 13 -18.77 -56.01 -30.01
CA VAL A 13 -19.11 -55.38 -28.69
C VAL A 13 -18.02 -55.69 -27.62
N LEU A 14 -17.90 -54.87 -26.56
CA LEU A 14 -17.12 -55.05 -25.30
C LEU A 14 -15.58 -55.32 -25.38
N GLY A 15 -14.85 -54.90 -24.34
CA GLY A 15 -13.49 -55.43 -24.05
C GLY A 15 -12.46 -54.39 -23.57
N ALA A 16 -11.97 -54.54 -22.34
CA ALA A 16 -11.17 -53.57 -21.61
C ALA A 16 -9.75 -53.24 -22.14
N ALA A 17 -9.38 -51.95 -21.98
CA ALA A 17 -8.10 -51.43 -21.47
C ALA A 17 -6.81 -51.34 -22.35
N LEU A 18 -6.00 -50.34 -21.95
CA LEU A 18 -4.57 -50.05 -22.24
C LEU A 18 -4.11 -49.60 -23.65
N SER A 19 -3.86 -48.29 -23.76
CA SER A 19 -2.49 -47.68 -23.82
C SER A 19 -2.10 -46.78 -25.01
N LEU A 20 -1.74 -45.54 -24.66
CA LEU A 20 -0.74 -44.61 -25.21
C LEU A 20 -0.58 -44.41 -26.74
N SER A 21 -0.81 -43.17 -27.20
CA SER A 21 0.29 -42.32 -27.73
C SER A 21 -0.04 -40.81 -27.75
N THR A 22 0.45 -40.10 -26.73
CA THR A 22 1.10 -38.77 -26.80
C THR A 22 0.59 -37.70 -27.79
N GLY A 23 -0.17 -36.74 -27.26
CA GLY A 23 -0.19 -35.36 -27.74
C GLY A 23 0.15 -34.42 -26.57
N VAL A 24 1.37 -33.87 -26.53
CA VAL A 24 1.87 -33.13 -25.35
C VAL A 24 1.53 -31.64 -25.46
N GLY A 25 0.32 -31.29 -25.05
CA GLY A 25 0.02 -29.93 -24.58
C GLY A 25 0.25 -29.86 -23.07
N THR A 26 1.12 -28.97 -22.61
CA THR A 26 1.44 -28.80 -21.18
C THR A 26 0.33 -28.08 -20.43
N LEU A 27 -0.76 -28.79 -20.15
CA LEU A 27 -1.73 -28.39 -19.13
C LEU A 27 -1.04 -28.43 -17.76
N ASN A 28 -0.78 -27.25 -17.18
CA ASN A 28 -0.43 -27.14 -15.76
C ASN A 28 -1.66 -27.42 -14.90
N VAL A 29 -2.10 -28.68 -14.87
CA VAL A 29 -2.99 -29.18 -13.83
C VAL A 29 -2.18 -29.22 -12.54
N ALA A 30 -2.32 -28.20 -11.71
CA ALA A 30 -1.82 -28.27 -10.35
C ALA A 30 -2.39 -29.52 -9.67
N PRO A 31 -1.58 -30.32 -8.96
CA PRO A 31 -2.09 -31.52 -8.30
C PRO A 31 -3.15 -31.11 -7.29
N LYS A 32 -4.35 -31.70 -7.37
CA LYS A 32 -5.34 -31.58 -6.29
C LYS A 32 -4.65 -31.93 -4.97
N LYS A 33 -4.67 -31.02 -3.99
CA LYS A 33 -4.46 -31.39 -2.59
C LYS A 33 -5.43 -32.56 -2.30
N ALA A 34 -4.96 -33.59 -1.61
CA ALA A 34 -5.86 -34.63 -1.12
C ALA A 34 -6.90 -33.98 -0.18
N GLU A 35 -8.16 -34.36 -0.35
CA GLU A 35 -9.28 -33.81 0.41
C GLU A 35 -9.06 -34.06 1.91
N ALA A 36 -8.78 -33.00 2.66
CA ALA A 36 -8.59 -33.03 4.10
C ALA A 36 -9.94 -33.06 4.83
N ALA A 37 -10.72 -34.12 4.57
CA ALA A 37 -12.04 -34.31 5.15
C ALA A 37 -12.00 -34.12 6.68
N ALA A 38 -12.93 -33.32 7.20
CA ALA A 38 -12.94 -32.95 8.62
C ALA A 38 -12.97 -34.20 9.52
N THR A 39 -11.97 -34.30 10.40
CA THR A 39 -11.72 -35.49 11.23
C THR A 39 -12.43 -35.45 12.59
N THR A 40 -13.03 -34.31 12.93
CA THR A 40 -13.72 -34.01 14.19
C THR A 40 -15.23 -34.07 14.01
N VAL A 41 -15.96 -34.20 15.13
CA VAL A 41 -17.43 -34.22 15.10
C VAL A 41 -17.97 -32.86 14.64
N GLU A 42 -17.43 -31.75 15.14
CA GLU A 42 -17.90 -30.41 14.80
C GLU A 42 -17.64 -30.06 13.33
N GLY A 43 -16.46 -30.35 12.78
CA GLY A 43 -16.20 -30.14 11.35
C GLY A 43 -17.07 -31.04 10.45
N GLN A 44 -17.40 -32.26 10.88
CA GLN A 44 -18.37 -33.13 10.18
C GLN A 44 -19.79 -32.58 10.24
N ARG A 45 -20.22 -32.04 11.38
CA ARG A 45 -21.52 -31.37 11.55
C ARG A 45 -21.64 -30.13 10.65
N PHE A 46 -20.59 -29.33 10.53
CA PHE A 46 -20.52 -28.23 9.55
C PHE A 46 -20.72 -28.74 8.12
N LEU A 47 -19.94 -29.73 7.68
CA LEU A 47 -20.06 -30.26 6.32
C LEU A 47 -21.42 -30.93 6.06
N GLN A 48 -22.04 -31.55 7.07
CA GLN A 48 -23.43 -32.03 6.94
C GLN A 48 -24.39 -30.85 6.72
N LEU A 49 -24.36 -29.83 7.58
CA LEU A 49 -25.23 -28.64 7.44
C LEU A 49 -25.02 -27.97 6.08
N TYR A 50 -23.77 -27.76 5.63
CA TYR A 50 -23.46 -27.23 4.30
C TYR A 50 -24.21 -27.98 3.18
N ASN A 51 -24.16 -29.31 3.19
CA ASN A 51 -24.86 -30.14 2.21
C ASN A 51 -26.40 -30.05 2.34
N GLN A 52 -26.93 -29.73 3.53
CA GLN A 52 -28.36 -29.50 3.74
C GLN A 52 -28.79 -28.11 3.23
N LEU A 53 -27.96 -27.07 3.40
CA LEU A 53 -28.22 -25.71 2.90
C LEU A 53 -28.11 -25.63 1.37
N THR A 54 -27.07 -26.23 0.79
CA THR A 54 -26.82 -26.22 -0.66
C THR A 54 -27.62 -27.28 -1.43
N SER A 55 -28.46 -28.07 -0.75
CA SER A 55 -29.30 -29.06 -1.42
C SER A 55 -30.42 -28.40 -2.24
N THR A 56 -30.43 -28.68 -3.54
CA THR A 56 -31.47 -28.24 -4.48
C THR A 56 -32.85 -28.83 -4.19
N THR A 57 -32.97 -29.82 -3.28
CA THR A 57 -34.26 -30.36 -2.82
C THR A 57 -34.81 -29.68 -1.57
N ASN A 58 -33.98 -28.91 -0.85
CA ASN A 58 -34.37 -28.36 0.45
C ASN A 58 -35.04 -26.99 0.33
N GLY A 59 -34.68 -26.21 -0.70
CA GLY A 59 -35.41 -24.99 -1.08
C GLY A 59 -34.83 -23.66 -0.57
N TYR A 60 -33.59 -23.64 -0.06
CA TYR A 60 -32.92 -22.41 0.40
C TYR A 60 -32.57 -21.43 -0.74
N PHE A 61 -32.50 -21.91 -1.98
CA PHE A 61 -32.09 -21.14 -3.16
C PHE A 61 -33.15 -21.19 -4.26
N SER A 62 -33.31 -20.08 -4.98
CA SER A 62 -34.20 -19.97 -6.13
C SER A 62 -33.65 -20.66 -7.38
N ALA A 63 -34.46 -20.70 -8.45
CA ALA A 63 -34.03 -21.16 -9.76
C ALA A 63 -32.91 -20.30 -10.39
N GLU A 64 -32.70 -19.07 -9.91
CA GLU A 64 -31.60 -18.17 -10.32
C GLU A 64 -30.33 -18.37 -9.46
N GLY A 65 -30.36 -19.31 -8.50
CA GLY A 65 -29.25 -19.57 -7.57
C GLY A 65 -29.12 -18.52 -6.46
N ILE A 66 -30.18 -17.73 -6.22
CA ILE A 66 -30.23 -16.66 -5.22
C ILE A 66 -30.72 -17.27 -3.89
N PRO A 67 -30.06 -17.03 -2.73
CA PRO A 67 -30.56 -17.49 -1.44
C PRO A 67 -31.83 -16.71 -1.06
N TYR A 68 -32.89 -17.40 -0.64
CA TYR A 68 -34.07 -16.78 -0.02
C TYR A 68 -33.78 -16.40 1.44
N HIS A 69 -34.58 -15.51 2.03
CA HIS A 69 -34.52 -15.24 3.47
C HIS A 69 -34.89 -16.47 4.30
N ALA A 70 -35.90 -17.23 3.87
CA ALA A 70 -36.28 -18.53 4.44
C ALA A 70 -36.90 -19.47 3.40
N ILE A 71 -36.94 -20.78 3.69
CA ILE A 71 -37.68 -21.76 2.87
C ILE A 71 -39.20 -21.55 2.96
N GLU A 72 -39.70 -21.07 4.10
CA GLU A 72 -41.12 -20.83 4.32
C GLU A 72 -41.53 -19.42 3.88
N THR A 73 -42.55 -19.34 3.02
CA THR A 73 -43.00 -18.11 2.36
C THR A 73 -43.78 -17.15 3.28
N LEU A 74 -44.65 -17.66 4.17
CA LEU A 74 -45.40 -16.84 5.13
C LEU A 74 -44.52 -16.42 6.32
N LEU A 75 -43.74 -15.36 6.13
CA LEU A 75 -42.82 -14.77 7.10
C LEU A 75 -42.80 -13.25 6.94
N SER A 76 -42.82 -12.51 8.05
CA SER A 76 -42.64 -11.05 8.08
C SER A 76 -41.90 -10.65 9.36
N GLU A 77 -40.80 -9.90 9.25
CA GLU A 77 -39.98 -9.46 10.39
C GLU A 77 -39.00 -8.32 10.05
N ALA A 78 -38.42 -8.32 8.84
CA ALA A 78 -37.67 -7.19 8.28
C ALA A 78 -37.82 -7.17 6.75
N PRO A 79 -37.53 -8.27 6.01
CA PRO A 79 -38.31 -8.58 4.83
C PRO A 79 -39.76 -8.91 5.25
N ASP A 80 -40.70 -8.65 4.34
CA ASP A 80 -42.14 -8.88 4.55
C ASP A 80 -42.66 -10.16 3.87
N TYR A 81 -41.79 -10.94 3.22
CA TYR A 81 -42.14 -12.23 2.61
C TYR A 81 -40.90 -13.15 2.60
N GLY A 82 -41.07 -14.45 2.83
CA GLY A 82 -39.94 -15.38 3.06
C GLY A 82 -39.05 -15.63 1.84
N HIS A 83 -39.61 -15.55 0.63
CA HIS A 83 -38.89 -15.65 -0.65
C HIS A 83 -38.38 -14.28 -1.17
N MET A 84 -38.41 -13.24 -0.34
CA MET A 84 -37.51 -12.10 -0.55
C MET A 84 -36.07 -12.55 -0.26
N SER A 85 -35.08 -11.80 -0.72
CA SER A 85 -33.69 -11.95 -0.30
C SER A 85 -33.14 -10.62 0.15
N THR A 86 -32.17 -10.66 1.06
CA THR A 86 -31.54 -9.50 1.66
C THR A 86 -30.04 -9.50 1.37
N SER A 87 -29.44 -8.31 1.35
CA SER A 87 -27.97 -8.14 1.39
C SER A 87 -27.33 -8.95 2.52
N GLU A 88 -28.02 -9.02 3.67
CA GLU A 88 -27.68 -9.90 4.79
C GLU A 88 -27.55 -11.37 4.34
N ALA A 89 -28.56 -11.95 3.70
CA ALA A 89 -28.55 -13.35 3.26
C ALA A 89 -27.37 -13.65 2.32
N TYR A 90 -27.04 -12.76 1.39
CA TYR A 90 -25.82 -12.87 0.56
C TYR A 90 -24.54 -12.79 1.39
N SER A 91 -24.46 -11.87 2.35
CA SER A 91 -23.28 -11.74 3.22
C SER A 91 -23.03 -12.97 4.09
N TYR A 92 -24.09 -13.67 4.52
CA TYR A 92 -24.00 -14.99 5.15
C TYR A 92 -23.64 -16.09 4.15
N TRP A 93 -24.17 -16.08 2.92
CA TRP A 93 -23.82 -17.10 1.92
C TRP A 93 -22.30 -17.11 1.65
N LEU A 94 -21.69 -15.94 1.49
CA LEU A 94 -20.23 -15.83 1.34
C LEU A 94 -19.47 -16.37 2.56
N TRP A 95 -20.02 -16.27 3.78
CA TRP A 95 -19.43 -16.86 5.00
C TRP A 95 -19.46 -18.39 4.97
N LEU A 96 -20.60 -18.96 4.57
CA LEU A 96 -20.79 -20.41 4.40
C LEU A 96 -19.77 -20.98 3.41
N GLU A 97 -19.65 -20.34 2.24
CA GLU A 97 -18.71 -20.77 1.19
C GLU A 97 -17.24 -20.52 1.56
N THR A 98 -16.96 -19.50 2.37
CA THR A 98 -15.61 -19.23 2.90
C THR A 98 -15.12 -20.35 3.81
N LEU A 99 -15.96 -20.84 4.74
CA LEU A 99 -15.57 -21.96 5.60
C LEU A 99 -15.58 -23.29 4.84
N TYR A 100 -16.46 -23.46 3.84
CA TYR A 100 -16.41 -24.62 2.95
C TYR A 100 -15.11 -24.65 2.13
N GLY A 101 -14.69 -23.51 1.56
CA GLY A 101 -13.42 -23.36 0.87
C GLY A 101 -12.19 -23.63 1.76
N TYR A 102 -12.25 -23.28 3.04
CA TYR A 102 -11.23 -23.64 4.02
C TYR A 102 -11.13 -25.15 4.27
N TYR A 103 -12.26 -25.85 4.51
CA TYR A 103 -12.24 -27.30 4.79
C TYR A 103 -11.94 -28.16 3.55
N THR A 104 -12.37 -27.73 2.35
CA THR A 104 -12.21 -28.53 1.12
C THR A 104 -11.02 -28.12 0.27
N GLY A 105 -10.59 -26.86 0.36
CA GLY A 105 -9.68 -26.23 -0.60
C GLY A 105 -10.34 -25.75 -1.90
N ASP A 106 -11.66 -25.96 -2.09
CA ASP A 106 -12.41 -25.51 -3.27
C ASP A 106 -13.05 -24.14 -3.03
N TRP A 107 -12.31 -23.09 -3.36
CA TRP A 107 -12.78 -21.71 -3.28
C TRP A 107 -13.71 -21.30 -4.44
N THR A 108 -13.94 -22.16 -5.44
CA THR A 108 -14.78 -21.79 -6.59
C THR A 108 -16.24 -21.62 -6.22
N HIS A 109 -16.67 -22.03 -5.03
CA HIS A 109 -18.02 -21.80 -4.53
C HIS A 109 -18.20 -20.38 -3.99
N LEU A 110 -17.21 -19.85 -3.26
CA LEU A 110 -17.15 -18.45 -2.82
C LEU A 110 -17.18 -17.49 -4.02
N GLU A 111 -16.48 -17.86 -5.10
CA GLU A 111 -16.43 -17.08 -6.34
C GLU A 111 -17.80 -17.03 -7.06
N LYS A 112 -18.49 -18.18 -7.16
CA LYS A 112 -19.86 -18.24 -7.72
C LYS A 112 -20.87 -17.45 -6.88
N ALA A 113 -20.74 -17.49 -5.56
CA ALA A 113 -21.60 -16.72 -4.66
C ALA A 113 -21.38 -15.21 -4.81
N TRP A 114 -20.13 -14.76 -5.02
CA TRP A 114 -19.84 -13.37 -5.33
C TRP A 114 -20.39 -12.95 -6.70
N ASP A 115 -20.15 -13.75 -7.74
CA ASP A 115 -20.67 -13.47 -9.09
C ASP A 115 -22.22 -13.42 -9.12
N ASN A 116 -22.89 -14.20 -8.26
CA ASN A 116 -24.35 -14.15 -8.10
C ASN A 116 -24.79 -12.86 -7.38
N MET A 117 -24.14 -12.51 -6.26
CA MET A 117 -24.37 -11.25 -5.51
C MET A 117 -24.21 -10.02 -6.42
N GLU A 118 -23.12 -9.97 -7.18
CA GLU A 118 -22.78 -8.86 -8.06
C GLU A 118 -23.71 -8.75 -9.28
N LYS A 119 -24.35 -9.85 -9.69
CA LYS A 119 -25.32 -9.88 -10.79
C LYS A 119 -26.73 -9.50 -10.36
N TYR A 120 -27.13 -9.85 -9.13
CA TYR A 120 -28.54 -9.85 -8.73
C TYR A 120 -28.90 -8.92 -7.57
N ILE A 121 -27.92 -8.42 -6.80
CA ILE A 121 -28.19 -7.49 -5.68
C ILE A 121 -27.26 -6.27 -5.62
N ILE A 122 -26.12 -6.24 -6.32
CA ILE A 122 -25.35 -5.01 -6.55
C ILE A 122 -25.79 -4.38 -7.89
N PRO A 123 -26.40 -3.18 -7.92
CA PRO A 123 -26.92 -2.59 -9.15
C PRO A 123 -25.82 -1.91 -10.00
N VAL A 124 -24.77 -2.65 -10.38
CA VAL A 124 -23.59 -2.14 -11.12
C VAL A 124 -23.28 -2.97 -12.35
N ASN A 125 -22.88 -2.29 -13.43
CA ASN A 125 -22.62 -2.89 -14.74
C ASN A 125 -21.25 -3.61 -14.83
N GLU A 126 -21.06 -4.69 -14.08
CA GLU A 126 -19.85 -5.54 -14.13
C GLU A 126 -20.13 -6.99 -14.55
N GLY A 127 -21.36 -7.50 -14.37
CA GLY A 127 -21.71 -8.90 -14.67
C GLY A 127 -22.19 -9.19 -16.11
N ASP A 128 -23.03 -8.33 -16.70
CA ASP A 128 -23.81 -8.69 -17.91
C ASP A 128 -23.96 -7.61 -19.00
N GLY A 129 -23.52 -6.38 -18.75
CA GLY A 129 -23.64 -5.26 -19.68
C GLY A 129 -24.81 -4.29 -19.42
N LYS A 130 -25.61 -4.45 -18.36
CA LYS A 130 -26.74 -3.56 -18.03
C LYS A 130 -26.37 -2.47 -17.02
N GLU A 131 -26.73 -1.22 -17.33
CA GLU A 131 -26.52 -0.08 -16.42
C GLU A 131 -27.78 0.18 -15.59
N GLU A 132 -27.70 -0.17 -14.31
CA GLU A 132 -28.82 -0.05 -13.35
C GLU A 132 -28.77 1.25 -12.51
N GLN A 133 -27.78 2.13 -12.76
CA GLN A 133 -27.62 3.47 -12.15
C GLN A 133 -27.46 4.60 -13.21
N PRO A 134 -28.30 4.66 -14.27
CA PRO A 134 -28.01 5.33 -15.55
C PRO A 134 -27.83 6.86 -15.53
N THR A 135 -28.08 7.51 -14.40
CA THR A 135 -27.99 8.97 -14.24
C THR A 135 -27.09 9.42 -13.07
N MET A 136 -26.38 8.48 -12.43
CA MET A 136 -25.46 8.75 -11.31
C MET A 136 -24.31 9.73 -11.67
N SER A 137 -23.99 9.83 -12.97
CA SER A 137 -23.04 10.79 -13.53
C SER A 137 -23.47 12.27 -13.39
N TYR A 138 -24.76 12.55 -13.21
CA TYR A 138 -25.32 13.89 -12.96
C TYR A 138 -25.34 14.27 -11.46
N TYR A 139 -24.74 13.46 -10.59
CA TYR A 139 -24.61 13.74 -9.16
C TYR A 139 -23.77 14.99 -8.87
N SER A 140 -24.22 15.80 -7.91
CA SER A 140 -23.56 17.01 -7.47
C SER A 140 -23.01 16.86 -6.04
N PRO A 141 -21.70 16.61 -5.84
CA PRO A 141 -21.12 16.50 -4.49
C PRO A 141 -21.14 17.82 -3.69
N SER A 142 -21.43 18.95 -4.34
CA SER A 142 -21.64 20.24 -3.67
C SER A 142 -23.09 20.48 -3.22
N SER A 143 -24.02 19.57 -3.55
CA SER A 143 -25.40 19.54 -3.04
C SER A 143 -25.95 18.11 -3.11
N PRO A 144 -25.47 17.18 -2.26
CA PRO A 144 -25.71 15.74 -2.39
C PRO A 144 -27.17 15.29 -2.47
N ALA A 145 -28.08 15.95 -1.75
CA ALA A 145 -29.52 15.67 -1.77
C ALA A 145 -30.32 16.89 -1.29
N THR A 146 -31.61 16.96 -1.66
CA THR A 146 -32.54 17.95 -1.11
C THR A 146 -33.05 17.50 0.25
N TYR A 147 -33.11 18.41 1.23
CA TYR A 147 -33.56 18.09 2.59
C TYR A 147 -35.07 17.77 2.64
N ALA A 148 -35.40 16.70 3.37
CA ALA A 148 -36.73 16.48 3.92
C ALA A 148 -36.60 16.00 5.39
N PRO A 149 -37.44 16.48 6.31
CA PRO A 149 -37.45 15.98 7.69
C PRO A 149 -38.06 14.58 7.75
N GLU A 150 -37.52 13.70 8.59
CA GLU A 150 -38.25 12.49 9.00
C GLU A 150 -39.40 12.85 9.96
N LYS A 151 -40.32 11.92 10.22
CA LYS A 151 -41.46 12.11 11.13
C LYS A 151 -41.66 10.87 12.01
N PRO A 152 -42.21 11.02 13.23
CA PRO A 152 -42.38 9.90 14.15
C PRO A 152 -43.39 8.87 13.67
N PHE A 153 -44.34 9.22 12.80
CA PHE A 153 -45.41 8.32 12.33
C PHE A 153 -45.56 8.32 10.80
N PRO A 154 -45.88 7.16 10.17
CA PRO A 154 -46.17 7.06 8.74
C PRO A 154 -47.28 8.00 8.26
N ASP A 155 -48.24 8.29 9.14
CA ASP A 155 -49.36 9.22 8.99
C ASP A 155 -48.96 10.63 8.54
N GLN A 156 -47.73 11.07 8.88
CA GLN A 156 -47.24 12.42 8.60
C GLN A 156 -46.51 12.54 7.24
N TYR A 157 -46.44 11.45 6.48
CA TYR A 157 -45.89 11.41 5.12
C TYR A 157 -47.02 11.54 4.07
N PRO A 158 -46.75 12.06 2.85
CA PRO A 158 -45.45 12.48 2.31
C PRO A 158 -44.91 13.78 2.91
N VAL A 159 -43.60 13.81 3.16
CA VAL A 159 -42.90 14.99 3.70
C VAL A 159 -42.43 15.94 2.57
N THR A 160 -42.51 17.25 2.79
CA THR A 160 -42.13 18.24 1.78
C THR A 160 -40.61 18.34 1.63
N LEU A 161 -40.11 18.13 0.41
CA LEU A 161 -38.72 18.40 0.04
C LEU A 161 -38.48 19.92 -0.04
N GLY A 162 -37.36 20.40 0.50
CA GLY A 162 -37.06 21.83 0.52
C GLY A 162 -35.66 22.21 0.98
N ASN A 163 -35.48 23.50 1.25
CA ASN A 163 -34.21 24.15 1.60
C ASN A 163 -34.18 24.72 3.03
N SER A 164 -35.02 24.20 3.93
CA SER A 164 -35.08 24.62 5.35
C SER A 164 -33.87 24.20 6.18
N LYS A 165 -33.09 23.24 5.67
CA LYS A 165 -31.71 22.93 6.06
C LYS A 165 -30.88 22.91 4.76
N THR A 166 -29.58 23.18 4.83
CA THR A 166 -28.70 23.24 3.64
C THR A 166 -27.76 22.03 3.69
N PRO A 167 -27.77 21.14 2.69
CA PRO A 167 -26.90 19.96 2.72
C PRO A 167 -25.43 20.37 2.72
N GLY A 168 -24.59 19.58 3.40
CA GLY A 168 -23.14 19.71 3.32
C GLY A 168 -22.58 19.19 2.00
N LYS A 169 -21.25 19.07 1.94
CA LYS A 169 -20.52 18.54 0.79
C LYS A 169 -20.18 17.06 0.99
N ASP A 170 -20.27 16.31 -0.10
CA ASP A 170 -19.67 14.98 -0.21
C ASP A 170 -18.16 15.11 -0.54
N PRO A 171 -17.26 14.63 0.33
CA PRO A 171 -15.82 14.62 0.06
C PRO A 171 -15.33 13.36 -0.68
N LEU A 172 -16.18 12.34 -0.88
CA LEU A 172 -15.81 11.03 -1.42
C LEU A 172 -15.94 10.92 -2.94
N ASP A 173 -17.00 11.47 -3.55
CA ASP A 173 -17.32 11.27 -4.98
C ASP A 173 -16.14 11.57 -5.93
N ALA A 174 -15.39 12.64 -5.70
CA ALA A 174 -14.21 12.96 -6.52
C ALA A 174 -13.07 11.94 -6.35
N GLU A 175 -12.90 11.39 -5.14
CA GLU A 175 -11.89 10.39 -4.82
C GLU A 175 -12.27 9.02 -5.42
N LEU A 176 -13.53 8.62 -5.29
CA LEU A 176 -14.10 7.40 -5.87
C LEU A 176 -14.07 7.45 -7.41
N LYS A 177 -14.47 8.58 -8.03
CA LYS A 177 -14.35 8.80 -9.49
C LYS A 177 -12.91 8.66 -9.98
N SER A 178 -11.95 9.21 -9.24
CA SER A 178 -10.53 9.11 -9.60
C SER A 178 -9.94 7.71 -9.40
N THR A 179 -10.57 6.86 -8.58
CA THR A 179 -10.11 5.50 -8.25
C THR A 179 -10.74 4.45 -9.17
N TYR A 180 -12.03 4.60 -9.51
CA TYR A 180 -12.82 3.60 -10.26
C TYR A 180 -13.32 4.08 -11.63
N GLY A 181 -12.98 5.32 -12.03
CA GLY A 181 -13.37 5.91 -13.32
C GLY A 181 -14.84 6.34 -13.44
N ASN A 182 -15.66 6.03 -12.43
CA ASN A 182 -17.08 6.37 -12.34
C ASN A 182 -17.50 6.47 -10.86
N ASN A 183 -18.77 6.81 -10.61
CA ASN A 183 -19.37 6.89 -9.26
C ASN A 183 -20.62 6.02 -9.08
N GLN A 184 -20.82 4.96 -9.85
CA GLN A 184 -21.86 3.96 -9.58
C GLN A 184 -21.54 3.26 -8.25
N THR A 185 -22.49 3.23 -7.33
CA THR A 185 -22.28 2.67 -5.98
C THR A 185 -22.09 1.17 -6.07
N TYR A 186 -20.93 0.67 -5.64
CA TYR A 186 -20.64 -0.76 -5.56
C TYR A 186 -20.94 -1.27 -4.14
N LEU A 187 -22.23 -1.27 -3.79
CA LEU A 187 -22.80 -1.79 -2.54
C LEU A 187 -24.05 -2.59 -2.88
N MET A 188 -24.42 -3.54 -2.04
CA MET A 188 -25.67 -4.29 -2.22
C MET A 188 -26.88 -3.38 -2.00
N HIS A 189 -27.94 -3.55 -2.79
CA HIS A 189 -29.27 -3.12 -2.36
C HIS A 189 -29.72 -4.01 -1.20
N TRP A 190 -30.36 -3.44 -0.18
CA TRP A 190 -30.67 -4.20 1.03
C TRP A 190 -31.69 -5.33 0.83
N LEU A 191 -32.60 -5.21 -0.16
CA LEU A 191 -33.75 -6.11 -0.39
C LEU A 191 -34.02 -6.35 -1.89
N ILE A 192 -34.34 -7.59 -2.25
CA ILE A 192 -34.86 -7.99 -3.57
C ILE A 192 -36.05 -8.96 -3.44
N ASP A 193 -37.01 -8.84 -4.35
CA ASP A 193 -38.08 -9.82 -4.59
C ASP A 193 -37.59 -10.85 -5.60
N VAL A 194 -37.21 -12.03 -5.13
CA VAL A 194 -36.48 -13.04 -5.93
C VAL A 194 -37.38 -13.69 -6.98
N ASP A 195 -38.63 -13.97 -6.62
CA ASP A 195 -39.60 -14.70 -7.46
C ASP A 195 -40.52 -13.73 -8.27
N ASN A 196 -40.29 -12.41 -8.19
CA ASN A 196 -41.20 -11.37 -8.65
C ASN A 196 -42.64 -11.56 -8.09
N TRP A 197 -42.74 -11.94 -6.82
CA TRP A 197 -43.98 -12.18 -6.11
C TRP A 197 -44.84 -10.92 -6.00
N TYR A 198 -44.21 -9.75 -5.83
CA TYR A 198 -44.88 -8.46 -5.90
C TYR A 198 -45.35 -8.10 -7.30
N GLY A 199 -44.76 -8.65 -8.37
CA GLY A 199 -45.20 -8.45 -9.75
C GLY A 199 -44.72 -7.14 -10.40
N TYR A 200 -43.71 -6.49 -9.82
CA TYR A 200 -43.14 -5.24 -10.38
C TYR A 200 -42.23 -5.50 -11.59
N GLY A 201 -41.40 -6.55 -11.53
CA GLY A 201 -40.35 -6.85 -12.51
C GLY A 201 -39.15 -5.89 -12.46
N ASN A 202 -37.96 -6.39 -12.79
CA ASN A 202 -36.77 -5.55 -12.97
C ASN A 202 -36.89 -4.74 -14.29
N LEU A 203 -36.85 -3.41 -14.19
CA LEU A 203 -37.04 -2.49 -15.31
C LEU A 203 -35.75 -2.29 -16.11
N LEU A 204 -34.62 -2.13 -15.43
CA LEU A 204 -33.33 -1.84 -16.05
C LEU A 204 -32.64 -3.12 -16.53
N ASN A 205 -32.96 -4.26 -15.91
CA ASN A 205 -32.60 -5.59 -16.38
C ASN A 205 -33.80 -6.58 -16.45
N PRO A 206 -34.70 -6.45 -17.46
CA PRO A 206 -35.85 -7.34 -17.64
C PRO A 206 -35.52 -8.79 -18.02
N SER A 207 -34.25 -9.21 -17.92
CA SER A 207 -33.83 -10.60 -18.09
C SER A 207 -33.73 -11.37 -16.77
N HIS A 208 -33.78 -10.65 -15.63
CA HIS A 208 -33.79 -11.22 -14.29
C HIS A 208 -35.23 -11.35 -13.78
N THR A 209 -35.52 -12.46 -13.09
CA THR A 209 -36.77 -12.63 -12.33
C THR A 209 -36.70 -11.79 -11.06
N SER A 210 -35.57 -11.88 -10.38
CA SER A 210 -35.22 -11.08 -9.22
C SER A 210 -35.32 -9.58 -9.48
N THR A 211 -36.05 -8.88 -8.61
CA THR A 211 -36.48 -7.49 -8.77
C THR A 211 -36.10 -6.65 -7.56
N TYR A 212 -35.40 -5.53 -7.78
CA TYR A 212 -35.07 -4.58 -6.72
C TYR A 212 -36.32 -3.86 -6.17
N VAL A 213 -36.53 -3.95 -4.86
CA VAL A 213 -37.72 -3.42 -4.17
C VAL A 213 -37.36 -2.81 -2.81
N ASN A 214 -38.16 -1.84 -2.37
CA ASN A 214 -38.03 -1.19 -1.07
C ASN A 214 -39.35 -1.28 -0.28
N THR A 215 -39.25 -1.16 1.05
CA THR A 215 -40.39 -1.09 1.98
C THR A 215 -40.29 0.17 2.84
N PHE A 216 -39.37 0.19 3.81
CA PHE A 216 -39.22 1.24 4.81
C PHE A 216 -38.79 2.59 4.20
N GLN A 217 -39.58 3.63 4.43
CA GLN A 217 -39.36 5.01 3.95
C GLN A 217 -39.95 6.09 4.90
N ARG A 218 -40.71 5.72 5.94
CA ARG A 218 -41.62 6.62 6.69
C ARG A 218 -41.40 6.66 8.21
N GLY A 219 -40.14 6.58 8.63
CA GLY A 219 -39.70 6.94 9.98
C GLY A 219 -39.86 5.85 11.04
N GLU A 220 -39.64 6.25 12.30
CA GLU A 220 -39.38 5.34 13.43
C GLU A 220 -40.54 4.40 13.83
N GLN A 221 -41.80 4.78 13.53
CA GLN A 221 -42.97 3.92 13.74
C GLN A 221 -43.49 3.29 12.44
N GLU A 222 -42.66 3.15 11.40
CA GLU A 222 -42.99 2.28 10.25
C GLU A 222 -42.50 0.85 10.53
N SER A 223 -43.35 0.04 11.16
CA SER A 223 -43.08 -1.40 11.28
C SER A 223 -43.12 -2.11 9.92
N VAL A 224 -42.56 -3.32 9.85
CA VAL A 224 -42.59 -4.18 8.65
C VAL A 224 -44.02 -4.46 8.14
N PHE A 225 -45.02 -4.39 9.03
CA PHE A 225 -46.44 -4.56 8.68
C PHE A 225 -47.09 -3.29 8.12
N GLU A 226 -46.61 -2.11 8.53
CA GLU A 226 -47.13 -0.80 8.09
C GLU A 226 -46.52 -0.32 6.76
N ALA A 227 -45.38 -0.89 6.34
CA ALA A 227 -44.63 -0.49 5.15
C ALA A 227 -45.30 -0.87 3.81
N VAL A 228 -45.27 0.06 2.85
CA VAL A 228 -45.83 -0.12 1.50
C VAL A 228 -44.73 -0.54 0.52
N THR A 229 -44.66 -1.82 0.16
CA THR A 229 -43.64 -2.39 -0.73
C THR A 229 -43.76 -1.85 -2.15
N HIS A 230 -42.66 -1.35 -2.72
CA HIS A 230 -42.62 -0.60 -3.98
C HIS A 230 -41.34 -0.91 -4.78
N PRO A 231 -41.35 -0.73 -6.13
CA PRO A 231 -40.15 -0.96 -6.92
C PRO A 231 -39.08 0.09 -6.63
N SER A 232 -37.81 -0.35 -6.64
CA SER A 232 -36.65 0.54 -6.53
C SER A 232 -36.39 1.31 -7.84
N GLN A 233 -36.97 0.85 -8.96
CA GLN A 233 -36.87 1.44 -10.30
C GLN A 233 -38.27 1.93 -10.75
N ASP A 234 -38.77 3.04 -10.18
CA ASP A 234 -40.15 3.52 -10.39
C ASP A 234 -40.30 4.35 -11.67
N ASN A 235 -40.85 3.71 -12.70
CA ASN A 235 -41.22 4.30 -13.98
C ASN A 235 -42.68 4.81 -14.06
N GLN A 236 -43.40 4.82 -12.94
CA GLN A 236 -44.81 5.20 -12.80
C GLN A 236 -45.81 4.29 -13.56
N ALA A 237 -45.44 3.05 -13.87
CA ALA A 237 -46.38 2.03 -14.35
C ALA A 237 -47.26 1.44 -13.22
N PHE A 238 -46.80 1.58 -11.98
CA PHE A 238 -47.50 1.19 -10.74
C PHE A 238 -47.59 2.40 -9.79
N GLY A 239 -48.26 2.22 -8.66
CA GLY A 239 -48.55 3.30 -7.72
C GLY A 239 -49.65 4.22 -8.25
N LYS A 240 -49.54 5.52 -7.97
CA LYS A 240 -50.49 6.55 -8.41
C LYS A 240 -50.18 7.03 -9.82
N THR A 241 -51.19 7.14 -10.66
CA THR A 241 -51.07 7.54 -12.08
C THR A 241 -50.29 8.84 -12.26
N GLY A 242 -49.11 8.77 -12.89
CA GLY A 242 -48.24 9.92 -13.15
C GLY A 242 -47.42 10.41 -11.94
N GLU A 243 -47.48 9.73 -10.80
CA GLU A 243 -46.71 10.05 -9.59
C GLU A 243 -45.94 8.85 -9.01
N GLY A 244 -46.26 7.62 -9.41
CA GLY A 244 -45.62 6.40 -8.90
C GLY A 244 -45.97 6.15 -7.43
N PHE A 245 -45.04 5.55 -6.69
CA PHE A 245 -45.11 5.47 -5.22
C PHE A 245 -44.50 6.70 -4.53
N MET A 246 -43.72 7.53 -5.23
CA MET A 246 -42.97 8.66 -4.66
C MET A 246 -43.83 9.56 -3.75
N SER A 247 -45.07 9.87 -4.16
CA SER A 247 -45.98 10.75 -3.40
C SER A 247 -46.66 10.10 -2.17
N LEU A 248 -46.26 8.89 -1.78
CA LEU A 248 -46.46 8.38 -0.42
C LEU A 248 -45.37 8.86 0.55
N PHE A 249 -44.18 9.19 0.05
CA PHE A 249 -42.97 9.43 0.84
C PHE A 249 -42.54 10.89 0.80
N THR A 250 -42.45 11.49 -0.39
CA THR A 250 -41.99 12.87 -0.58
C THR A 250 -43.00 13.69 -1.36
N LYS A 251 -43.01 15.00 -1.08
CA LYS A 251 -43.87 15.98 -1.72
C LYS A 251 -43.04 17.11 -2.32
N GLU A 252 -43.28 17.36 -3.60
CA GLU A 252 -42.62 18.40 -4.40
C GLU A 252 -43.66 19.44 -4.89
N SER A 253 -43.20 20.50 -5.56
CA SER A 253 -44.07 21.50 -6.19
C SER A 253 -44.63 21.07 -7.55
N ALA A 254 -44.05 20.04 -8.15
CA ALA A 254 -44.51 19.38 -9.38
C ALA A 254 -44.89 17.93 -9.08
N ALA A 255 -45.44 17.22 -10.07
CA ALA A 255 -45.48 15.76 -10.00
C ALA A 255 -44.03 15.21 -9.99
N PRO A 256 -43.73 14.19 -9.16
CA PRO A 256 -42.38 13.64 -9.08
C PRO A 256 -41.96 13.04 -10.42
N SER A 257 -40.68 13.12 -10.74
CA SER A 257 -40.12 12.47 -11.92
C SER A 257 -40.00 10.95 -11.72
N LYS A 258 -40.11 10.18 -12.80
CA LYS A 258 -39.69 8.77 -12.85
C LYS A 258 -38.26 8.67 -12.38
N GLN A 259 -37.95 7.67 -11.55
CA GLN A 259 -36.67 7.62 -10.84
C GLN A 259 -36.31 6.23 -10.34
N TRP A 260 -35.01 6.00 -10.17
CA TRP A 260 -34.47 4.84 -9.50
C TRP A 260 -33.85 5.26 -8.16
N ARG A 261 -33.90 4.39 -7.15
CA ARG A 261 -33.17 4.55 -5.88
C ARG A 261 -32.80 3.20 -5.28
N TYR A 262 -31.65 3.13 -4.64
CA TYR A 262 -31.22 1.98 -3.86
C TYR A 262 -30.72 2.46 -2.49
N THR A 263 -30.83 1.58 -1.52
CA THR A 263 -30.43 1.74 -0.12
C THR A 263 -29.67 0.47 0.27
N ASN A 264 -28.53 0.54 0.95
CA ASN A 264 -27.84 -0.65 1.47
C ASN A 264 -28.27 -0.97 2.91
N ALA A 265 -27.70 -2.03 3.47
CA ALA A 265 -27.64 -2.24 4.91
C ALA A 265 -26.15 -2.37 5.27
N SER A 266 -25.62 -1.41 6.04
CA SER A 266 -24.17 -1.26 6.18
C SER A 266 -23.50 -2.47 6.86
N ASP A 267 -24.22 -3.14 7.78
CA ASP A 267 -23.75 -4.34 8.44
C ASP A 267 -23.54 -5.51 7.46
N ALA A 268 -24.32 -5.58 6.38
CA ALA A 268 -24.27 -6.65 5.39
C ALA A 268 -23.04 -6.51 4.48
N ASP A 269 -22.84 -5.35 3.84
CA ASP A 269 -21.61 -5.06 3.10
C ASP A 269 -20.37 -5.16 4.03
N GLY A 270 -20.49 -4.73 5.28
CA GLY A 270 -19.48 -4.93 6.32
C GLY A 270 -19.17 -6.41 6.59
N ARG A 271 -20.20 -7.26 6.72
CA ARG A 271 -20.07 -8.72 6.91
C ARG A 271 -19.42 -9.37 5.69
N VAL A 272 -19.71 -8.92 4.46
CA VAL A 272 -18.98 -9.37 3.25
C VAL A 272 -17.47 -9.13 3.38
N ILE A 273 -17.07 -7.99 3.91
CA ILE A 273 -15.65 -7.61 4.05
C ILE A 273 -14.97 -8.36 5.21
N GLN A 274 -15.68 -8.57 6.33
CA GLN A 274 -15.27 -9.48 7.42
C GLN A 274 -15.02 -10.91 6.90
N VAL A 275 -15.94 -11.42 6.08
CA VAL A 275 -15.85 -12.73 5.43
C VAL A 275 -14.66 -12.82 4.48
N MET A 276 -14.45 -11.83 3.61
CA MET A 276 -13.32 -11.83 2.68
C MET A 276 -11.96 -11.64 3.39
N TYR A 277 -11.94 -10.98 4.55
CA TYR A 277 -10.79 -11.00 5.44
C TYR A 277 -10.50 -12.43 5.92
N TRP A 278 -11.51 -13.16 6.43
CA TRP A 278 -11.29 -14.55 6.86
C TRP A 278 -10.90 -15.47 5.73
N ALA A 279 -11.56 -15.41 4.57
CA ALA A 279 -11.15 -16.15 3.37
C ALA A 279 -9.66 -15.94 3.09
N LYS A 280 -9.19 -14.69 3.11
CA LYS A 280 -7.78 -14.33 2.93
C LYS A 280 -6.86 -14.94 3.99
N GLN A 281 -7.20 -14.87 5.28
CA GLN A 281 -6.39 -15.47 6.35
C GLN A 281 -6.38 -17.01 6.32
N LEU A 282 -7.43 -17.61 5.74
CA LEU A 282 -7.63 -19.06 5.59
C LEU A 282 -7.09 -19.62 4.24
N GLY A 283 -6.44 -18.78 3.42
CA GLY A 283 -5.66 -19.20 2.25
C GLY A 283 -6.19 -18.72 0.88
N TYR A 284 -7.32 -18.01 0.84
CA TYR A 284 -7.85 -17.44 -0.40
C TYR A 284 -6.95 -16.30 -0.93
N SER A 285 -6.65 -16.35 -2.23
CA SER A 285 -5.62 -15.50 -2.85
C SER A 285 -5.96 -14.97 -4.26
N ASN A 286 -7.17 -15.21 -4.77
CA ASN A 286 -7.58 -14.65 -6.06
C ASN A 286 -7.82 -13.14 -5.93
N GLN A 287 -6.93 -12.36 -6.55
CA GLN A 287 -6.90 -10.91 -6.34
C GLN A 287 -8.13 -10.19 -6.91
N THR A 288 -8.83 -10.76 -7.90
CA THR A 288 -10.06 -10.19 -8.49
C THR A 288 -11.12 -9.92 -7.44
N TYR A 289 -11.50 -10.94 -6.66
CA TYR A 289 -12.56 -10.82 -5.64
C TYR A 289 -12.07 -10.07 -4.39
N LEU A 290 -10.78 -10.17 -4.06
CA LEU A 290 -10.16 -9.35 -3.02
C LEU A 290 -10.17 -7.85 -3.40
N ASP A 291 -10.10 -7.50 -4.69
CA ASP A 291 -10.21 -6.11 -5.17
C ASP A 291 -11.67 -5.65 -5.29
N LYS A 292 -12.62 -6.54 -5.63
CA LYS A 292 -14.06 -6.27 -5.50
C LYS A 292 -14.45 -6.00 -4.03
N ALA A 293 -13.91 -6.74 -3.07
CA ALA A 293 -14.13 -6.49 -1.64
C ALA A 293 -13.53 -5.16 -1.16
N LYS A 294 -12.33 -4.78 -1.64
CA LYS A 294 -11.78 -3.42 -1.44
C LYS A 294 -12.71 -2.34 -1.96
N LYS A 295 -13.23 -2.51 -3.17
CA LYS A 295 -14.14 -1.55 -3.83
C LYS A 295 -15.44 -1.38 -3.04
N MET A 296 -16.03 -2.48 -2.58
CA MET A 296 -17.18 -2.45 -1.68
C MET A 296 -16.87 -1.65 -0.40
N GLY A 297 -15.77 -1.96 0.28
CA GLY A 297 -15.30 -1.21 1.45
C GLY A 297 -14.95 0.26 1.19
N ASP A 298 -14.68 0.64 -0.05
CA ASP A 298 -14.43 2.03 -0.43
C ASP A 298 -15.72 2.85 -0.53
N TYR A 299 -16.73 2.31 -1.22
CA TYR A 299 -18.07 2.90 -1.29
C TYR A 299 -18.80 2.85 0.06
N LEU A 300 -18.54 1.84 0.89
CA LEU A 300 -19.10 1.67 2.23
C LEU A 300 -18.74 2.83 3.18
N ARG A 301 -17.73 3.65 2.83
CA ARG A 301 -17.45 4.91 3.54
C ARG A 301 -18.61 5.90 3.50
N TYR A 302 -19.58 5.78 2.60
CA TYR A 302 -20.78 6.63 2.61
C TYR A 302 -21.65 6.42 3.87
N ASP A 303 -21.63 5.23 4.49
CA ASP A 303 -22.28 4.98 5.78
C ASP A 303 -21.63 5.72 6.95
N MET A 304 -20.44 6.30 6.74
CA MET A 304 -19.77 7.13 7.76
C MET A 304 -20.24 8.57 7.80
N TYR A 305 -21.20 8.99 6.97
CA TYR A 305 -21.64 10.38 6.85
C TYR A 305 -23.07 10.58 7.35
N ASP A 306 -23.28 11.75 7.95
CA ASP A 306 -24.61 12.26 8.26
C ASP A 306 -25.54 12.27 7.03
N LYS A 307 -26.84 12.04 7.24
CA LYS A 307 -27.85 11.90 6.18
C LYS A 307 -27.81 13.02 5.14
N TYR A 308 -27.66 14.27 5.57
CA TYR A 308 -27.59 15.43 4.66
C TYR A 308 -26.21 16.10 4.68
N PHE A 309 -25.17 15.35 5.08
CA PHE A 309 -23.81 15.84 5.26
C PHE A 309 -23.75 17.05 6.21
N GLU A 310 -24.67 17.17 7.18
CA GLU A 310 -24.62 18.19 8.23
C GLU A 310 -23.46 17.90 9.20
N LYS A 311 -22.81 18.94 9.71
CA LYS A 311 -21.63 18.79 10.58
C LYS A 311 -21.99 18.07 11.89
N ILE A 312 -21.17 17.10 12.30
CA ILE A 312 -21.43 16.31 13.52
C ILE A 312 -21.50 17.22 14.75
N GLY A 313 -22.57 17.07 15.54
CA GLY A 313 -22.86 17.82 16.77
C GLY A 313 -23.39 19.24 16.57
N SER A 314 -23.45 19.76 15.34
CA SER A 314 -23.97 21.12 15.07
C SER A 314 -25.47 21.25 15.36
N SER A 315 -26.22 20.17 15.17
CA SER A 315 -27.65 20.01 15.44
C SER A 315 -28.03 20.11 16.92
N SER A 316 -27.08 20.04 17.86
CA SER A 316 -27.33 20.01 19.31
C SER A 316 -28.23 21.14 19.83
N THR A 317 -28.20 22.31 19.18
CA THR A 317 -29.05 23.47 19.50
C THR A 317 -30.29 23.62 18.60
N GLY A 318 -30.52 22.71 17.65
CA GLY A 318 -31.57 22.76 16.63
C GLY A 318 -31.18 23.48 15.33
N SER A 319 -29.96 24.03 15.30
CA SER A 319 -29.40 24.82 14.20
C SER A 319 -28.15 24.15 13.63
N PRO A 320 -28.30 23.05 12.86
CA PRO A 320 -27.16 22.38 12.24
C PRO A 320 -26.46 23.29 11.21
N THR A 321 -25.24 22.95 10.87
CA THR A 321 -24.40 23.68 9.92
C THR A 321 -23.81 22.75 8.89
N ALA A 322 -24.03 23.04 7.61
CA ALA A 322 -23.60 22.25 6.47
C ALA A 322 -22.12 21.84 6.56
N GLY A 323 -21.83 20.54 6.44
CA GLY A 323 -20.48 19.99 6.44
C GLY A 323 -19.65 20.52 5.28
N THR A 324 -18.37 20.81 5.54
CA THR A 324 -17.43 21.38 4.58
C THR A 324 -16.49 20.35 3.96
N GLY A 325 -16.38 19.17 4.60
CA GLY A 325 -15.67 17.98 4.14
C GLY A 325 -15.98 16.83 5.10
N LYS A 326 -14.95 16.20 5.68
CA LYS A 326 -15.13 15.08 6.64
C LYS A 326 -15.60 15.50 8.03
N ASP A 327 -16.02 16.75 8.23
CA ASP A 327 -16.62 17.23 9.49
C ASP A 327 -18.11 16.88 9.65
N SER A 328 -18.72 16.32 8.61
CA SER A 328 -20.00 15.58 8.64
C SER A 328 -19.83 14.06 8.73
N SER A 329 -18.60 13.56 8.93
CA SER A 329 -18.35 12.13 9.12
C SER A 329 -18.32 11.75 10.60
N MET A 330 -19.16 10.79 10.97
CA MET A 330 -19.20 10.18 12.30
C MET A 330 -18.14 9.09 12.51
N TYR A 331 -17.59 8.53 11.42
CA TYR A 331 -16.70 7.35 11.41
C TYR A 331 -17.27 6.10 12.10
N LEU A 332 -18.59 6.05 12.27
CA LEU A 332 -19.36 4.84 12.56
C LEU A 332 -20.00 4.33 11.27
N MET A 333 -20.50 3.12 11.28
CA MET A 333 -21.39 2.61 10.24
C MET A 333 -22.81 3.01 10.64
N ALA A 334 -23.39 4.00 9.96
CA ALA A 334 -24.80 4.34 10.12
C ALA A 334 -25.70 3.20 9.60
N TRP A 335 -27.02 3.29 9.81
CA TRP A 335 -27.93 2.22 9.37
C TRP A 335 -27.91 1.98 7.85
N TYR A 336 -27.78 3.04 7.06
CA TYR A 336 -27.79 2.98 5.60
C TYR A 336 -27.13 4.19 4.94
N THR A 337 -26.68 3.98 3.71
CA THR A 337 -26.54 4.98 2.66
C THR A 337 -27.57 4.69 1.57
N ALA A 338 -28.12 5.74 0.96
CA ALA A 338 -29.03 5.62 -0.16
C ALA A 338 -28.62 6.56 -1.29
N TRP A 339 -28.84 6.11 -2.53
CA TRP A 339 -28.50 6.83 -3.74
C TRP A 339 -29.59 6.61 -4.80
N GLY A 340 -29.82 7.62 -5.64
CA GLY A 340 -30.87 7.57 -6.64
C GLY A 340 -30.72 8.62 -7.73
N GLY A 341 -31.53 8.52 -8.77
CA GLY A 341 -31.48 9.42 -9.92
C GLY A 341 -32.70 9.31 -10.83
N GLY A 342 -32.81 10.25 -11.76
CA GLY A 342 -33.94 10.31 -12.70
C GLY A 342 -33.92 9.17 -13.73
N LEU A 343 -35.10 8.77 -14.19
CA LEU A 343 -35.31 7.87 -15.33
C LEU A 343 -35.97 8.67 -16.47
N GLY A 344 -35.30 8.81 -17.61
CA GLY A 344 -35.94 9.38 -18.80
C GLY A 344 -34.98 9.87 -19.88
N ASP A 345 -35.44 9.78 -21.13
CA ASP A 345 -34.68 10.18 -22.32
C ASP A 345 -34.47 11.70 -22.40
N ASN A 346 -33.56 12.11 -23.31
CA ASN A 346 -33.39 13.50 -23.77
C ASN A 346 -33.19 14.54 -22.67
N GLY A 347 -32.59 14.14 -21.54
CA GLY A 347 -32.24 15.01 -20.43
C GLY A 347 -33.29 15.11 -19.32
N SER A 348 -34.45 14.48 -19.47
CA SER A 348 -35.54 14.54 -18.47
C SER A 348 -35.19 13.89 -17.12
N GLY A 349 -34.27 12.93 -17.11
CA GLY A 349 -33.76 12.28 -15.90
C GLY A 349 -32.39 12.79 -15.39
N ASN A 350 -31.85 13.90 -15.90
CA ASN A 350 -30.46 14.33 -15.68
C ASN A 350 -30.19 14.91 -14.26
N TRP A 351 -30.37 14.10 -13.24
CA TRP A 351 -30.06 14.39 -11.84
C TRP A 351 -29.82 13.09 -11.07
N ALA A 352 -28.99 13.16 -10.04
CA ALA A 352 -28.82 12.09 -9.06
C ALA A 352 -28.43 12.64 -7.69
N TRP A 353 -28.70 11.86 -6.64
CA TRP A 353 -28.50 12.23 -5.24
C TRP A 353 -27.85 11.10 -4.43
N ARG A 354 -27.30 11.45 -3.27
CA ARG A 354 -26.76 10.56 -2.24
C ARG A 354 -27.08 11.10 -0.84
N ILE A 355 -27.41 10.22 0.08
CA ILE A 355 -27.49 10.47 1.52
C ILE A 355 -26.72 9.39 2.27
N GLY A 356 -26.07 9.74 3.37
CA GLY A 356 -25.73 8.76 4.40
C GLY A 356 -26.93 8.50 5.30
N SER A 357 -26.69 8.28 6.58
CA SER A 357 -27.74 8.29 7.61
C SER A 357 -27.21 8.95 8.88
N SER A 358 -28.04 9.72 9.57
CA SER A 358 -27.64 10.42 10.80
C SER A 358 -27.67 9.50 12.04
N HIS A 359 -28.16 8.26 11.91
CA HIS A 359 -28.41 7.32 13.01
C HIS A 359 -27.45 6.14 12.96
N ALA A 360 -26.67 5.95 14.03
CA ALA A 360 -25.77 4.81 14.19
C ALA A 360 -26.30 3.85 15.27
N HIS A 361 -26.47 2.58 14.90
CA HIS A 361 -26.86 1.49 15.80
C HIS A 361 -25.65 0.60 16.09
N GLN A 362 -25.44 0.21 17.35
CA GLN A 362 -24.26 -0.58 17.75
C GLN A 362 -24.15 -1.92 17.02
N ALA A 363 -25.28 -2.55 16.70
CA ALA A 363 -25.31 -3.82 15.98
C ALA A 363 -24.85 -3.75 14.51
N TYR A 364 -24.77 -2.55 13.93
CA TYR A 364 -24.35 -2.36 12.54
C TYR A 364 -22.84 -2.11 12.41
N GLN A 365 -22.12 -1.91 13.52
CA GLN A 365 -20.66 -1.72 13.47
C GLN A 365 -19.95 -3.06 13.17
N ASN A 366 -18.86 -3.00 12.41
CA ASN A 366 -18.03 -4.15 12.08
C ASN A 366 -16.53 -3.81 12.20
N PRO A 367 -15.92 -3.99 13.40
CA PRO A 367 -14.53 -3.63 13.62
C PRO A 367 -13.56 -4.53 12.83
N VAL A 368 -13.95 -5.78 12.51
CA VAL A 368 -13.13 -6.68 11.71
C VAL A 368 -13.03 -6.19 10.26
N ALA A 369 -14.14 -5.74 9.67
CA ALA A 369 -14.12 -5.06 8.37
C ALA A 369 -13.28 -3.77 8.43
N ALA A 370 -13.45 -2.94 9.46
CA ALA A 370 -12.65 -1.73 9.63
C ALA A 370 -11.13 -2.02 9.75
N TYR A 371 -10.74 -3.09 10.45
CA TYR A 371 -9.35 -3.56 10.53
C TYR A 371 -8.84 -4.11 9.19
N ALA A 372 -9.68 -4.84 8.45
CA ALA A 372 -9.35 -5.39 7.14
C ALA A 372 -9.01 -4.29 6.11
N LEU A 373 -9.81 -3.22 6.11
CA LEU A 373 -9.72 -2.08 5.17
C LEU A 373 -8.68 -1.02 5.57
N SER A 374 -8.11 -1.09 6.78
CA SER A 374 -7.17 -0.08 7.30
C SER A 374 -5.75 -0.59 7.55
N THR A 375 -5.57 -1.88 7.84
CA THR A 375 -4.27 -2.42 8.27
C THR A 375 -3.63 -3.31 7.21
N THR A 376 -2.29 -3.29 7.13
CA THR A 376 -1.52 -4.15 6.21
C THR A 376 -1.68 -5.64 6.54
N ALA A 377 -1.97 -5.99 7.81
CA ALA A 377 -2.29 -7.34 8.24
C ALA A 377 -3.72 -7.76 7.85
N GLY A 378 -4.67 -6.83 7.92
CA GLY A 378 -6.01 -6.95 7.36
C GLY A 378 -5.99 -7.22 5.86
N GLY A 379 -5.19 -6.45 5.12
CA GLY A 379 -4.81 -6.75 3.74
C GLY A 379 -5.91 -6.55 2.68
N LEU A 380 -7.00 -5.86 3.04
CA LEU A 380 -8.07 -5.40 2.15
C LEU A 380 -8.12 -3.86 2.06
N ILE A 381 -6.99 -3.17 2.23
CA ILE A 381 -6.94 -1.71 2.11
C ILE A 381 -7.38 -1.26 0.69
N PRO A 382 -8.40 -0.37 0.56
CA PRO A 382 -8.82 0.17 -0.73
C PRO A 382 -7.76 1.07 -1.38
N SER A 383 -7.85 1.25 -2.70
CA SER A 383 -6.85 1.99 -3.47
C SER A 383 -7.02 3.50 -3.46
N SER A 384 -8.12 4.02 -2.92
CA SER A 384 -8.39 5.45 -2.86
C SER A 384 -7.52 6.18 -1.82
N PRO A 385 -7.10 7.42 -2.10
CA PRO A 385 -6.17 8.19 -1.26
C PRO A 385 -6.46 8.29 0.24
N THR A 386 -7.72 8.22 0.70
CA THR A 386 -8.04 8.41 2.13
C THR A 386 -8.83 7.28 2.79
N ALA A 387 -9.18 6.20 2.07
CA ALA A 387 -9.94 5.09 2.67
C ALA A 387 -9.21 4.43 3.84
N GLN A 388 -7.89 4.23 3.73
CA GLN A 388 -7.11 3.62 4.81
C GLN A 388 -7.21 4.43 6.13
N SER A 389 -7.11 5.76 6.04
CA SER A 389 -7.22 6.64 7.21
C SER A 389 -8.63 6.72 7.78
N ASP A 390 -9.65 6.66 6.92
CA ASP A 390 -11.05 6.68 7.35
C ASP A 390 -11.41 5.40 8.10
N TRP A 391 -11.05 4.24 7.54
CA TRP A 391 -11.27 2.95 8.18
C TRP A 391 -10.42 2.74 9.44
N ASN A 392 -9.20 3.29 9.51
CA ASN A 392 -8.40 3.27 10.74
C ASN A 392 -9.05 4.12 11.85
N THR A 393 -9.63 5.27 11.47
CA THR A 393 -10.40 6.13 12.39
C THR A 393 -11.69 5.43 12.82
N SER A 394 -12.36 4.73 11.89
CA SER A 394 -13.57 3.97 12.16
C SER A 394 -13.34 2.78 13.09
N LEU A 395 -12.27 2.01 12.90
CA LEU A 395 -11.90 0.90 13.80
C LEU A 395 -11.80 1.36 15.26
N ALA A 396 -11.12 2.47 15.51
CA ALA A 396 -11.04 3.05 16.85
C ALA A 396 -12.44 3.52 17.30
N ARG A 397 -13.13 4.33 16.48
CA ARG A 397 -14.44 4.93 16.79
C ARG A 397 -15.51 3.90 17.13
N GLN A 398 -15.54 2.76 16.45
CA GLN A 398 -16.49 1.67 16.71
C GLN A 398 -16.22 1.01 18.07
N LEU A 399 -14.96 0.77 18.42
CA LEU A 399 -14.58 0.22 19.73
C LEU A 399 -14.79 1.24 20.88
N GLU A 400 -14.60 2.53 20.62
CA GLU A 400 -15.02 3.62 21.52
C GLU A 400 -16.54 3.62 21.73
N PHE A 401 -17.33 3.42 20.67
CA PHE A 401 -18.80 3.40 20.71
C PHE A 401 -19.35 2.21 21.49
N TYR A 402 -18.82 1.00 21.25
CA TYR A 402 -19.12 -0.18 22.06
C TYR A 402 -18.76 0.02 23.54
N THR A 403 -17.60 0.61 23.83
CA THR A 403 -17.18 0.90 25.22
C THR A 403 -18.10 1.94 25.86
N TRP A 404 -18.47 2.99 25.13
CA TRP A 404 -19.39 4.02 25.59
C TRP A 404 -20.80 3.49 25.87
N LEU A 405 -21.29 2.57 25.05
CA LEU A 405 -22.63 1.98 25.18
C LEU A 405 -22.71 0.77 26.10
N GLN A 406 -21.59 0.28 26.65
CA GLN A 406 -21.63 -0.86 27.57
C GLN A 406 -22.31 -0.47 28.91
N SER A 407 -23.36 -1.20 29.29
CA SER A 407 -24.04 -1.03 30.57
C SER A 407 -23.15 -1.45 31.74
N SER A 408 -23.52 -1.03 32.95
CA SER A 408 -22.81 -1.47 34.15
C SER A 408 -22.89 -2.98 34.40
N GLU A 409 -23.95 -3.66 33.93
CA GLU A 409 -24.03 -5.12 33.83
C GLU A 409 -23.01 -5.65 32.80
N GLY A 410 -23.14 -5.26 31.53
CA GLY A 410 -22.21 -5.67 30.46
C GLY A 410 -22.78 -5.68 29.04
N ALA A 411 -24.12 -5.61 28.88
CA ALA A 411 -24.81 -5.49 27.58
C ALA A 411 -24.48 -4.17 26.87
N ILE A 412 -24.76 -4.07 25.56
CA ILE A 412 -24.50 -2.86 24.75
C ILE A 412 -25.81 -2.14 24.40
N GLY A 413 -25.89 -0.85 24.79
CA GLY A 413 -26.99 0.06 24.52
C GLY A 413 -27.12 0.51 23.06
N GLY A 414 -28.30 0.96 22.63
CA GLY A 414 -28.66 1.10 21.22
C GLY A 414 -27.71 1.88 20.33
N GLY A 415 -27.47 3.17 20.60
CA GLY A 415 -26.58 3.97 19.77
C GLY A 415 -26.71 5.48 19.94
N ALA A 416 -26.56 6.21 18.83
CA ALA A 416 -26.63 7.67 18.81
C ALA A 416 -27.09 8.24 17.46
N THR A 417 -27.56 9.49 17.48
CA THR A 417 -27.92 10.26 16.28
C THR A 417 -27.27 11.64 16.21
N ASN A 418 -26.95 12.09 14.99
CA ASN A 418 -26.68 13.48 14.68
C ASN A 418 -27.95 14.28 14.33
N SER A 419 -29.08 13.61 14.07
CA SER A 419 -30.38 14.22 13.76
C SER A 419 -31.43 13.76 14.77
N TRP A 420 -31.64 14.56 15.82
CA TRP A 420 -32.71 14.30 16.77
C TRP A 420 -34.07 14.45 16.09
N ASN A 421 -35.00 13.52 16.36
CA ASN A 421 -36.28 13.33 15.64
C ASN A 421 -36.15 13.17 14.10
N GLY A 422 -34.93 12.95 13.57
CA GLY A 422 -34.66 12.92 12.13
C GLY A 422 -34.92 14.24 11.38
N ASP A 423 -35.05 15.37 12.09
CA ASP A 423 -35.23 16.72 11.52
C ASP A 423 -34.25 17.78 12.05
N TYR A 424 -33.17 17.32 12.68
CA TYR A 424 -32.18 18.14 13.40
C TYR A 424 -32.83 19.07 14.43
N SER A 425 -33.78 18.53 15.21
CA SER A 425 -34.29 19.15 16.43
C SER A 425 -33.19 19.38 17.47
N SER A 426 -33.37 20.37 18.35
CA SER A 426 -32.49 20.58 19.50
C SER A 426 -32.46 19.34 20.40
N TYR A 427 -31.30 19.01 20.95
CA TYR A 427 -31.15 17.84 21.82
C TYR A 427 -31.88 18.05 23.17
N PRO A 428 -32.44 16.99 23.79
CA PRO A 428 -32.98 17.07 25.14
C PRO A 428 -31.94 17.54 26.16
N SER A 429 -32.34 18.41 27.10
CA SER A 429 -31.46 18.92 28.14
C SER A 429 -30.91 17.78 29.00
N GLY A 430 -29.57 17.64 29.03
CA GLY A 430 -28.89 16.57 29.77
C GLY A 430 -28.86 15.21 29.07
N VAL A 431 -29.20 15.11 27.77
CA VAL A 431 -28.91 13.89 27.01
C VAL A 431 -27.40 13.67 26.91
N SER A 432 -26.94 12.44 27.09
CA SER A 432 -25.54 12.09 26.93
C SER A 432 -25.13 12.08 25.46
N THR A 433 -23.86 12.39 25.19
CA THR A 433 -23.34 12.50 23.82
C THR A 433 -22.07 11.70 23.58
N PHE A 434 -21.86 11.36 22.30
CA PHE A 434 -20.68 10.69 21.77
C PHE A 434 -20.18 11.44 20.54
N TYR A 435 -19.01 12.08 20.62
CA TYR A 435 -18.48 12.99 19.59
C TYR A 435 -19.44 14.10 19.14
N GLY A 436 -20.42 14.45 19.97
CA GLY A 436 -21.48 15.42 19.66
C GLY A 436 -22.78 14.82 19.09
N MET A 437 -22.85 13.52 18.82
CA MET A 437 -24.11 12.81 18.54
C MET A 437 -24.85 12.53 19.87
N ALA A 438 -26.18 12.63 19.90
CA ALA A 438 -27.00 12.36 21.08
C ALA A 438 -27.34 10.87 21.23
N TYR A 439 -27.28 10.33 22.44
CA TYR A 439 -27.66 8.94 22.75
C TYR A 439 -29.10 8.61 22.36
N GLN A 440 -29.30 7.46 21.71
CA GLN A 440 -30.60 6.85 21.46
C GLN A 440 -30.67 5.44 22.06
N GLN A 441 -31.75 5.13 22.78
CA GLN A 441 -32.02 3.79 23.30
C GLN A 441 -32.33 2.79 22.18
N ALA A 442 -33.11 3.23 21.19
CA ALA A 442 -33.52 2.45 20.03
C ALA A 442 -33.31 3.30 18.76
N PRO A 443 -32.09 3.37 18.20
CA PRO A 443 -31.85 4.05 16.95
C PRO A 443 -32.73 3.52 15.80
N VAL A 444 -33.17 4.43 14.93
CA VAL A 444 -33.97 4.19 13.71
C VAL A 444 -35.41 3.70 13.91
N TYR A 445 -35.67 2.64 14.70
CA TYR A 445 -36.99 2.01 14.80
C TYR A 445 -37.49 1.86 16.24
N HIS A 446 -38.79 2.12 16.42
CA HIS A 446 -39.54 2.11 17.69
C HIS A 446 -40.79 1.19 17.66
N ASP A 447 -41.01 0.41 16.59
CA ASP A 447 -42.04 -0.65 16.53
C ASP A 447 -41.52 -1.93 15.84
N PRO A 448 -40.84 -2.83 16.60
CA PRO A 448 -40.40 -2.66 17.99
C PRO A 448 -39.19 -1.71 18.11
N ASP A 449 -38.90 -1.27 19.34
CA ASP A 449 -37.61 -0.64 19.70
C ASP A 449 -36.44 -1.51 19.22
N SER A 450 -35.61 -0.97 18.33
CA SER A 450 -34.52 -1.72 17.68
C SER A 450 -33.64 -2.51 18.66
N ASN A 451 -33.05 -1.86 19.67
CA ASN A 451 -32.12 -2.51 20.60
C ASN A 451 -32.77 -3.29 21.76
N GLN A 452 -34.06 -3.65 21.67
CA GLN A 452 -34.66 -4.60 22.62
C GLN A 452 -34.31 -6.06 22.30
N TRP A 453 -34.09 -6.43 21.03
CA TRP A 453 -33.83 -7.84 20.65
C TRP A 453 -32.39 -8.27 20.94
N PHE A 454 -32.21 -9.44 21.57
CA PHE A 454 -30.89 -9.95 21.93
C PHE A 454 -30.04 -10.43 20.73
N GLY A 455 -30.62 -10.66 19.55
CA GLY A 455 -29.82 -10.90 18.34
C GLY A 455 -28.88 -9.74 18.00
N PHE A 456 -29.32 -8.52 18.26
CA PHE A 456 -28.46 -7.32 18.20
C PHE A 456 -27.45 -7.22 19.35
N GLN A 457 -27.41 -8.12 20.33
CA GLN A 457 -26.24 -8.31 21.18
C GLN A 457 -25.28 -9.33 20.57
N ALA A 458 -25.79 -10.46 20.10
CA ALA A 458 -24.97 -11.56 19.60
C ALA A 458 -24.16 -11.18 18.35
N TRP A 459 -24.81 -10.63 17.30
CA TRP A 459 -24.15 -10.28 16.03
C TRP A 459 -22.97 -9.30 16.17
N PRO A 460 -23.08 -8.13 16.85
CA PRO A 460 -21.95 -7.23 17.01
C PRO A 460 -20.85 -7.79 17.93
N ILE A 461 -21.23 -8.46 19.02
CA ILE A 461 -20.25 -8.96 19.99
C ILE A 461 -19.48 -10.15 19.44
N GLU A 462 -20.05 -10.91 18.51
CA GLU A 462 -19.32 -11.89 17.69
C GLU A 462 -18.15 -11.21 16.94
N ARG A 463 -18.41 -10.11 16.24
CA ARG A 463 -17.38 -9.30 15.54
C ARG A 463 -16.36 -8.69 16.51
N VAL A 464 -16.75 -8.30 17.73
CA VAL A 464 -15.81 -7.81 18.76
C VAL A 464 -14.98 -8.95 19.36
N ALA A 465 -15.53 -10.16 19.47
CA ALA A 465 -14.81 -11.37 19.89
C ALA A 465 -13.75 -11.75 18.86
N GLU A 466 -14.12 -11.73 17.58
CA GLU A 466 -13.17 -11.84 16.46
C GLU A 466 -12.07 -10.78 16.55
N MET A 467 -12.43 -9.51 16.75
CA MET A 467 -11.44 -8.42 16.82
C MET A 467 -10.46 -8.61 17.99
N TYR A 468 -10.95 -9.02 19.17
CA TYR A 468 -10.10 -9.34 20.32
C TYR A 468 -9.18 -10.55 20.02
N TYR A 469 -9.70 -11.60 19.38
CA TYR A 469 -8.88 -12.73 18.93
C TYR A 469 -7.80 -12.30 17.93
N ILE A 470 -8.15 -11.52 16.91
CA ILE A 470 -7.23 -11.03 15.86
C ILE A 470 -6.09 -10.21 16.47
N LEU A 471 -6.41 -9.27 17.37
CA LEU A 471 -5.38 -8.45 18.02
C LEU A 471 -4.48 -9.32 18.91
N ALA A 472 -5.05 -10.13 19.81
CA ALA A 472 -4.29 -11.00 20.71
C ALA A 472 -3.40 -12.01 19.96
N ALA A 473 -3.89 -12.59 18.86
CA ALA A 473 -3.16 -13.55 18.01
C ALA A 473 -2.09 -12.89 17.12
N SER A 474 -2.31 -11.64 16.68
CA SER A 474 -1.29 -10.85 15.98
C SER A 474 -0.13 -10.42 16.88
N GLY A 475 -0.33 -10.47 18.20
CA GLY A 475 0.64 -10.05 19.22
C GLY A 475 0.44 -8.62 19.73
N ASP A 476 -0.56 -7.87 19.23
CA ASP A 476 -0.96 -6.61 19.87
C ASP A 476 -1.72 -6.91 21.16
N LYS A 477 -1.05 -6.62 22.27
CA LYS A 477 -1.58 -6.74 23.64
C LYS A 477 -1.49 -5.41 24.40
N THR A 478 -1.39 -4.29 23.67
CA THR A 478 -1.08 -2.98 24.26
C THR A 478 -1.85 -1.80 23.68
N SER A 479 -2.34 -1.85 22.44
CA SER A 479 -3.07 -0.72 21.85
C SER A 479 -4.39 -0.43 22.58
N THR A 480 -4.90 0.79 22.45
CA THR A 480 -6.23 1.14 22.98
C THR A 480 -7.33 0.29 22.36
N ASN A 481 -7.19 -0.09 21.07
CA ASN A 481 -8.14 -0.97 20.39
C ASN A 481 -8.17 -2.36 21.03
N TYR A 482 -7.00 -2.93 21.34
CA TYR A 482 -6.89 -4.19 22.09
C TYR A 482 -7.52 -4.07 23.49
N GLN A 483 -7.20 -3.00 24.23
CA GLN A 483 -7.73 -2.78 25.57
C GLN A 483 -9.26 -2.64 25.58
N MET A 484 -9.83 -1.90 24.62
CA MET A 484 -11.28 -1.76 24.45
C MET A 484 -11.93 -3.09 24.06
N ALA A 485 -11.47 -3.76 22.99
CA ALA A 485 -12.03 -5.03 22.53
C ALA A 485 -12.00 -6.10 23.64
N LYS A 486 -10.87 -6.27 24.32
CA LYS A 486 -10.75 -7.15 25.49
C LYS A 486 -11.74 -6.79 26.58
N ARG A 487 -11.83 -5.50 26.98
CA ARG A 487 -12.74 -5.05 28.04
C ARG A 487 -14.21 -5.30 27.71
N ILE A 488 -14.63 -4.99 26.48
CA ILE A 488 -16.00 -5.20 26.02
C ILE A 488 -16.36 -6.68 26.16
N MET A 489 -15.49 -7.57 25.67
CA MET A 489 -15.69 -9.02 25.74
C MET A 489 -15.65 -9.57 27.17
N ASP A 490 -14.65 -9.22 27.96
CA ASP A 490 -14.51 -9.67 29.35
C ASP A 490 -15.73 -9.29 30.20
N ARG A 491 -16.39 -8.15 29.92
CA ARG A 491 -17.65 -7.76 30.61
C ARG A 491 -18.90 -8.36 30.00
N TRP A 492 -19.00 -8.46 28.67
CA TRP A 492 -20.22 -8.96 28.03
C TRP A 492 -20.37 -10.47 28.21
N VAL A 493 -19.27 -11.23 28.19
CA VAL A 493 -19.32 -12.70 28.40
C VAL A 493 -19.64 -13.05 29.86
N ASP A 494 -19.11 -12.29 30.82
CA ASP A 494 -19.47 -12.34 32.25
C ASP A 494 -20.99 -12.16 32.41
N TYR A 495 -21.53 -11.05 31.87
CA TYR A 495 -22.97 -10.76 31.85
C TYR A 495 -23.82 -11.82 31.12
N ALA A 496 -23.44 -12.27 29.92
CA ALA A 496 -24.32 -13.09 29.09
C ALA A 496 -24.34 -14.57 29.53
N LEU A 497 -23.31 -15.05 30.22
CA LEU A 497 -23.29 -16.39 30.80
C LEU A 497 -24.20 -16.51 32.02
N ASP A 498 -24.41 -15.44 32.79
CA ASP A 498 -25.39 -15.39 33.91
C ASP A 498 -26.83 -15.74 33.48
N TYR A 499 -27.17 -15.54 32.20
CA TYR A 499 -28.50 -15.79 31.63
C TYR A 499 -28.54 -16.94 30.60
N THR A 500 -27.49 -17.76 30.53
CA THR A 500 -27.40 -18.88 29.56
C THR A 500 -27.58 -20.23 30.25
N PHE A 501 -28.61 -20.97 29.85
CA PHE A 501 -29.03 -22.23 30.45
C PHE A 501 -28.98 -23.37 29.44
N VAL A 502 -28.43 -24.53 29.84
CA VAL A 502 -28.37 -25.73 29.00
C VAL A 502 -28.70 -26.96 29.84
N ASN A 503 -29.55 -27.84 29.32
CA ASN A 503 -30.20 -28.94 30.07
C ASN A 503 -31.04 -28.47 31.28
N GLN A 504 -31.36 -27.17 31.33
CA GLN A 504 -32.11 -26.50 32.38
C GLN A 504 -32.99 -25.42 31.77
N LYS A 505 -34.15 -25.19 32.38
CA LYS A 505 -35.10 -24.15 32.02
C LYS A 505 -35.14 -23.08 33.12
N PRO A 506 -34.89 -21.79 32.82
CA PRO A 506 -35.06 -20.72 33.79
C PRO A 506 -36.55 -20.51 34.12
N ASN A 507 -36.82 -20.15 35.37
CA ASN A 507 -38.15 -19.76 35.83
C ASN A 507 -38.41 -18.28 35.48
N THR A 508 -39.58 -17.96 34.94
CA THR A 508 -40.02 -16.59 34.65
C THR A 508 -41.42 -16.30 35.18
N ASP A 509 -41.77 -15.02 35.27
CA ASP A 509 -43.17 -14.59 35.37
C ASP A 509 -43.85 -14.51 33.97
N ALA A 510 -45.11 -14.09 33.97
CA ALA A 510 -45.92 -13.93 32.75
C ALA A 510 -45.61 -12.65 31.94
N ASN A 511 -44.65 -11.83 32.39
CA ASN A 511 -44.17 -10.63 31.70
C ASN A 511 -42.74 -10.78 31.17
N GLY A 512 -42.14 -11.98 31.28
CA GLY A 512 -40.82 -12.30 30.76
C GLY A 512 -39.66 -12.12 31.73
N TYR A 513 -39.89 -11.67 32.97
CA TYR A 513 -38.79 -11.47 33.93
C TYR A 513 -38.33 -12.81 34.52
N TYR A 514 -37.01 -13.03 34.54
CA TYR A 514 -36.39 -14.14 35.26
C TYR A 514 -36.67 -14.04 36.76
N LEU A 515 -36.90 -15.19 37.40
CA LEU A 515 -37.21 -15.27 38.83
C LEU A 515 -36.07 -15.90 39.63
N ASN A 516 -35.81 -15.37 40.83
CA ASN A 516 -34.90 -15.98 41.79
C ASN A 516 -35.55 -17.14 42.55
N ALA A 517 -34.78 -17.82 43.41
CA ALA A 517 -35.26 -18.97 44.21
C ALA A 517 -36.39 -18.64 45.22
N ALA A 518 -36.67 -17.36 45.48
CA ALA A 518 -37.80 -16.88 46.30
C ALA A 518 -39.01 -16.41 45.45
N GLY A 519 -38.97 -16.57 44.12
CA GLY A 519 -40.03 -16.15 43.21
C GLY A 519 -40.06 -14.64 42.94
N GLN A 520 -38.97 -13.92 43.19
CA GLN A 520 -38.85 -12.48 42.96
C GLN A 520 -38.18 -12.20 41.61
N GLN A 521 -38.59 -11.12 40.95
CA GLN A 521 -38.00 -10.69 39.68
C GLN A 521 -36.50 -10.33 39.82
N VAL A 522 -35.70 -10.79 38.85
CA VAL A 522 -34.32 -10.37 38.64
C VAL A 522 -34.31 -9.14 37.76
N LEU A 523 -33.85 -8.01 38.30
CA LEU A 523 -33.87 -6.70 37.65
C LEU A 523 -32.45 -6.21 37.32
N GLY A 524 -31.70 -7.06 36.60
CA GLY A 524 -30.29 -6.83 36.28
C GLY A 524 -29.36 -7.03 37.48
N GLY A 525 -28.19 -6.37 37.45
CA GLY A 525 -27.08 -6.60 38.37
C GLY A 525 -26.19 -7.78 37.94
N ALA A 526 -25.06 -7.94 38.64
CA ALA A 526 -24.06 -8.99 38.36
C ALA A 526 -24.30 -10.23 39.23
N ASN A 527 -24.04 -11.43 38.68
CA ASN A 527 -24.25 -12.73 39.36
C ASN A 527 -25.70 -12.92 39.88
N PRO A 528 -26.75 -12.72 39.05
CA PRO A 528 -28.14 -12.91 39.45
C PRO A 528 -28.46 -14.38 39.73
N ALA A 529 -28.94 -14.66 40.94
CA ALA A 529 -29.30 -16.02 41.37
C ALA A 529 -30.65 -16.49 40.78
N ILE A 530 -30.70 -16.72 39.47
CA ILE A 530 -31.87 -17.19 38.73
C ILE A 530 -32.22 -18.63 39.13
N ALA A 531 -33.51 -18.89 39.37
CA ALA A 531 -34.02 -20.22 39.65
C ALA A 531 -34.27 -21.01 38.37
N THR A 532 -33.89 -22.29 38.38
CA THR A 532 -34.02 -23.20 37.24
C THR A 532 -34.78 -24.46 37.59
N THR A 533 -35.33 -25.10 36.56
CA THR A 533 -35.83 -26.48 36.59
C THR A 533 -35.01 -27.35 35.62
N SER A 534 -34.94 -28.66 35.85
CA SER A 534 -34.21 -29.57 34.95
C SER A 534 -34.99 -29.75 33.65
N ALA A 535 -34.32 -29.54 32.50
CA ALA A 535 -34.90 -29.67 31.17
C ALA A 535 -33.86 -30.27 30.19
N PRO A 536 -33.51 -31.56 30.32
CA PRO A 536 -32.48 -32.18 29.49
C PRO A 536 -32.79 -32.10 27.99
N GLY A 537 -31.81 -31.72 27.18
CA GLY A 537 -32.00 -31.47 25.75
C GLY A 537 -32.55 -30.08 25.40
N GLU A 538 -32.88 -29.22 26.37
CA GLU A 538 -33.24 -27.82 26.12
C GLU A 538 -32.06 -26.87 26.32
N PHE A 539 -32.09 -25.73 25.62
CA PHE A 539 -31.24 -24.56 25.87
C PHE A 539 -32.12 -23.32 26.05
N TYR A 540 -31.64 -22.31 26.77
CA TYR A 540 -32.22 -20.98 26.79
C TYR A 540 -31.11 -19.93 26.85
N ILE A 541 -31.25 -18.89 26.04
CA ILE A 541 -30.42 -17.67 26.05
C ILE A 541 -31.33 -16.46 26.30
N PRO A 542 -30.82 -15.25 26.58
CA PRO A 542 -31.62 -14.03 26.56
C PRO A 542 -32.39 -13.84 25.24
N GLY A 543 -33.61 -13.30 25.31
CA GLY A 543 -34.40 -12.92 24.13
C GLY A 543 -34.59 -11.42 24.00
N THR A 544 -34.92 -10.73 25.10
CA THR A 544 -35.19 -9.29 25.12
C THR A 544 -34.44 -8.55 26.22
N LEU A 545 -34.27 -7.24 26.04
CA LEU A 545 -33.62 -6.31 26.97
C LEU A 545 -34.51 -5.09 27.21
N GLU A 546 -34.85 -4.83 28.47
CA GLU A 546 -35.34 -3.53 28.91
C GLU A 546 -34.16 -2.64 29.28
N TRP A 547 -34.23 -1.36 28.92
CA TRP A 547 -33.14 -0.38 29.09
C TRP A 547 -33.57 0.76 30.01
N SER A 548 -32.66 1.28 30.82
CA SER A 548 -32.90 2.47 31.65
C SER A 548 -31.63 3.26 31.96
N GLY A 549 -31.81 4.57 32.21
CA GLY A 549 -30.71 5.52 32.31
C GLY A 549 -30.12 5.87 30.94
N GLN A 550 -28.91 6.42 30.95
CA GLN A 550 -28.09 6.70 29.76
C GLN A 550 -26.63 6.40 30.12
N PRO A 551 -25.75 6.08 29.15
CA PRO A 551 -24.30 6.09 29.39
C PRO A 551 -23.84 7.50 29.80
N ASP A 552 -22.68 7.62 30.45
CA ASP A 552 -22.07 8.94 30.70
C ASP A 552 -21.58 9.57 29.37
N THR A 553 -21.52 10.90 29.27
CA THR A 553 -21.03 11.56 28.04
C THR A 553 -19.56 11.19 27.75
N TRP A 554 -19.27 10.78 26.52
CA TRP A 554 -17.95 10.27 26.14
C TRP A 554 -16.89 11.36 26.12
N ASN A 555 -15.83 11.15 26.91
CA ASN A 555 -14.65 12.02 26.99
C ASN A 555 -13.34 11.28 26.64
N GLY A 556 -13.44 10.09 26.03
CA GLY A 556 -12.32 9.23 25.67
C GLY A 556 -12.01 8.13 26.70
N TYR A 557 -11.45 7.02 26.24
CA TYR A 557 -11.28 5.76 27.00
C TYR A 557 -10.60 5.91 28.37
N SER A 558 -9.59 6.79 28.49
CA SER A 558 -8.88 7.06 29.74
C SER A 558 -9.71 7.76 30.83
N THR A 559 -10.92 8.21 30.49
CA THR A 559 -11.89 8.83 31.40
C THR A 559 -13.20 8.04 31.53
N TYR A 560 -13.27 6.84 30.94
CA TYR A 560 -14.48 6.04 30.93
C TYR A 560 -14.88 5.59 32.35
N THR A 561 -16.12 5.90 32.73
CA THR A 561 -16.66 5.72 34.09
C THR A 561 -17.10 4.29 34.40
N GLY A 562 -17.34 3.47 33.37
CA GLY A 562 -18.07 2.20 33.53
C GLY A 562 -19.60 2.35 33.59
N ASN A 563 -20.14 3.53 33.26
CA ASN A 563 -21.57 3.83 33.17
C ASN A 563 -22.41 3.30 34.35
N PRO A 564 -22.10 3.65 35.61
CA PRO A 564 -22.72 3.05 36.81
C PRO A 564 -24.24 3.24 36.90
N THR A 565 -24.77 4.27 36.23
CA THR A 565 -26.19 4.62 36.12
C THR A 565 -26.88 4.05 34.89
N TYR A 566 -26.14 3.44 33.94
CA TYR A 566 -26.72 2.83 32.74
C TYR A 566 -27.00 1.35 32.97
N LYS A 567 -28.24 0.95 32.71
CA LYS A 567 -28.83 -0.29 33.21
C LYS A 567 -29.61 -1.04 32.15
N THR A 568 -29.48 -2.36 32.16
CA THR A 568 -30.41 -3.27 31.47
C THR A 568 -31.06 -4.26 32.43
N VAL A 569 -32.29 -4.67 32.11
CA VAL A 569 -32.95 -5.84 32.67
C VAL A 569 -33.17 -6.84 31.53
N THR A 570 -32.55 -8.01 31.66
CA THR A 570 -32.62 -9.09 30.67
C THR A 570 -33.86 -9.93 30.89
N LYS A 571 -34.53 -10.34 29.81
CA LYS A 571 -35.86 -10.95 29.82
C LYS A 571 -36.06 -11.97 28.70
N ASP A 572 -37.22 -12.63 28.73
CA ASP A 572 -37.79 -13.49 27.69
C ASP A 572 -36.82 -14.59 27.22
N PRO A 573 -36.57 -15.64 28.03
CA PRO A 573 -35.63 -16.70 27.70
C PRO A 573 -36.00 -17.39 26.39
N SER A 574 -35.13 -17.21 25.40
CA SER A 574 -35.33 -17.58 24.01
C SER A 574 -34.69 -18.91 23.64
N GLN A 575 -35.28 -19.57 22.63
CA GLN A 575 -34.71 -20.75 21.95
C GLN A 575 -34.39 -20.44 20.47
N ASP A 576 -34.14 -19.16 20.14
CA ASP A 576 -33.72 -18.71 18.81
C ASP A 576 -32.38 -19.35 18.42
N VAL A 577 -32.43 -20.19 17.38
CA VAL A 577 -31.29 -20.95 16.87
C VAL A 577 -30.29 -20.10 16.08
N GLY A 578 -30.73 -19.01 15.43
CA GLY A 578 -29.86 -18.13 14.65
C GLY A 578 -29.03 -17.24 15.55
N VAL A 579 -29.70 -16.57 16.50
CA VAL A 579 -29.03 -15.80 17.56
C VAL A 579 -28.07 -16.69 18.35
N LEU A 580 -28.44 -17.96 18.60
CA LEU A 580 -27.54 -18.91 19.22
C LEU A 580 -26.29 -19.23 18.37
N GLY A 581 -26.41 -19.36 17.05
CA GLY A 581 -25.27 -19.58 16.16
C GLY A 581 -24.23 -18.44 16.22
N SER A 582 -24.69 -17.20 16.28
CA SER A 582 -23.81 -16.04 16.53
C SER A 582 -23.26 -16.02 17.96
N TYR A 583 -24.09 -16.34 18.96
CA TYR A 583 -23.71 -16.39 20.37
C TYR A 583 -22.59 -17.42 20.64
N ILE A 584 -22.68 -18.60 20.03
CA ILE A 584 -21.67 -19.65 20.13
C ILE A 584 -20.35 -19.21 19.47
N LYS A 585 -20.39 -18.52 18.32
CA LYS A 585 -19.18 -17.94 17.72
C LYS A 585 -18.53 -16.91 18.65
N ALA A 586 -19.31 -15.98 19.22
CA ALA A 586 -18.81 -14.99 20.18
C ALA A 586 -18.09 -15.65 21.38
N LEU A 587 -18.69 -16.68 21.99
CA LEU A 587 -18.04 -17.45 23.06
C LEU A 587 -16.78 -18.21 22.60
N SER A 588 -16.79 -18.74 21.37
CA SER A 588 -15.67 -19.53 20.82
C SER A 588 -14.46 -18.66 20.47
N PHE A 589 -14.69 -17.53 19.80
CA PHE A 589 -13.65 -16.52 19.54
C PHE A 589 -13.14 -15.89 20.84
N TYR A 590 -14.00 -15.60 21.82
CA TYR A 590 -13.56 -15.13 23.13
C TYR A 590 -12.63 -16.13 23.83
N ALA A 591 -13.02 -17.41 23.88
CA ALA A 591 -12.17 -18.46 24.45
C ALA A 591 -10.81 -18.52 23.72
N ALA A 592 -10.82 -18.55 22.40
CA ALA A 592 -9.60 -18.54 21.59
C ALA A 592 -8.73 -17.29 21.84
N ALA A 593 -9.34 -16.12 22.00
CA ALA A 593 -8.66 -14.86 22.30
C ALA A 593 -7.97 -14.89 23.67
N THR A 594 -8.63 -15.39 24.73
CA THR A 594 -8.01 -15.51 26.07
C THR A 594 -6.76 -16.42 26.07
N LYS A 595 -6.77 -17.44 25.20
CA LYS A 595 -5.63 -18.35 24.96
C LYS A 595 -4.54 -17.75 24.09
N ALA A 596 -4.88 -16.94 23.09
CA ALA A 596 -3.91 -16.15 22.33
C ALA A 596 -3.24 -15.07 23.21
N ASP A 597 -4.01 -14.44 24.11
CA ASP A 597 -3.55 -13.46 25.09
C ASP A 597 -2.61 -14.09 26.14
N THR A 598 -3.10 -15.05 26.92
CA THR A 598 -2.37 -15.53 28.12
C THR A 598 -1.58 -16.84 27.91
N GLY A 599 -1.73 -17.51 26.76
CA GLY A 599 -1.16 -18.82 26.47
C GLY A 599 -2.02 -20.01 26.91
N ALA A 600 -3.08 -19.77 27.70
CA ALA A 600 -4.05 -20.77 28.15
C ALA A 600 -5.47 -20.15 28.19
N TYR A 601 -6.52 -20.96 28.28
CA TYR A 601 -7.85 -20.40 28.55
C TYR A 601 -7.87 -19.77 29.95
N THR A 602 -8.38 -18.55 30.09
CA THR A 602 -8.69 -17.97 31.40
C THR A 602 -9.92 -18.69 32.00
N THR A 603 -10.22 -18.49 33.29
CA THR A 603 -11.41 -19.11 33.91
C THR A 603 -12.70 -18.82 33.13
N LEU A 604 -12.93 -17.56 32.75
CA LEU A 604 -14.10 -17.15 31.97
C LEU A 604 -14.01 -17.63 30.51
N GLY A 605 -12.82 -17.69 29.92
CA GLY A 605 -12.60 -18.27 28.59
C GLY A 605 -12.86 -19.78 28.53
N ASP A 606 -12.50 -20.53 29.58
CA ASP A 606 -12.75 -21.97 29.68
C ASP A 606 -14.23 -22.27 29.94
N GLN A 607 -14.91 -21.42 30.72
CA GLN A 607 -16.36 -21.44 30.89
C GLN A 607 -17.08 -21.16 29.56
N ALA A 608 -16.72 -20.07 28.85
CA ALA A 608 -17.27 -19.73 27.54
C ALA A 608 -17.11 -20.87 26.52
N LYS A 609 -15.90 -21.43 26.41
CA LYS A 609 -15.60 -22.62 25.61
C LYS A 609 -16.51 -23.82 25.95
N THR A 610 -16.69 -24.09 27.25
CA THR A 610 -17.47 -25.24 27.72
C THR A 610 -18.96 -25.04 27.48
N THR A 611 -19.49 -23.83 27.69
CA THR A 611 -20.87 -23.46 27.34
C THR A 611 -21.10 -23.58 25.83
N ALA A 612 -20.20 -23.02 25.00
CA ALA A 612 -20.25 -23.14 23.54
C ALA A 612 -20.32 -24.61 23.07
N LYS A 613 -19.45 -25.49 23.60
CA LYS A 613 -19.48 -26.93 23.30
C LYS A 613 -20.82 -27.58 23.68
N THR A 614 -21.32 -27.27 24.88
CA THR A 614 -22.54 -27.88 25.42
C THR A 614 -23.78 -27.42 24.64
N LEU A 615 -23.81 -26.18 24.18
CA LEU A 615 -24.84 -25.65 23.29
C LEU A 615 -24.80 -26.35 21.92
N LEU A 616 -23.63 -26.46 21.28
CA LEU A 616 -23.45 -27.18 20.01
C LEU A 616 -23.90 -28.66 20.11
N ASP A 617 -23.57 -29.36 21.19
CA ASP A 617 -24.01 -30.74 21.37
C ASP A 617 -25.53 -30.86 21.62
N THR A 618 -26.13 -29.87 22.28
CA THR A 618 -27.58 -29.84 22.56
C THR A 618 -28.37 -29.58 21.27
N ILE A 619 -28.03 -28.54 20.52
CA ILE A 619 -28.81 -28.14 19.31
C ILE A 619 -28.62 -29.08 18.12
N TRP A 620 -27.60 -29.94 18.12
CA TRP A 620 -27.50 -30.99 17.11
C TRP A 620 -28.72 -31.93 17.11
N SER A 621 -29.39 -32.10 18.26
CA SER A 621 -30.65 -32.86 18.36
C SER A 621 -31.85 -32.21 17.68
N TYR A 622 -31.72 -30.94 17.26
CA TYR A 622 -32.76 -30.17 16.57
C TYR A 622 -32.57 -30.11 15.04
N ASN A 623 -31.65 -30.91 14.48
CA ASN A 623 -31.47 -31.03 13.03
C ASN A 623 -32.61 -31.89 12.42
N ASP A 624 -33.49 -31.28 11.61
CA ASP A 624 -34.69 -31.93 11.06
C ASP A 624 -34.43 -32.69 9.74
N GLY A 625 -33.28 -32.49 9.12
CA GLY A 625 -32.95 -32.96 7.76
C GLY A 625 -32.73 -31.85 6.73
N LYS A 626 -33.26 -30.64 6.98
CA LYS A 626 -32.98 -29.40 6.23
C LYS A 626 -32.08 -28.44 7.01
N GLY A 627 -32.23 -28.36 8.33
CA GLY A 627 -31.51 -27.43 9.18
C GLY A 627 -31.71 -27.70 10.66
N ILE A 628 -31.07 -26.91 11.52
CA ILE A 628 -31.25 -26.93 12.98
C ILE A 628 -32.32 -25.90 13.32
N VAL A 629 -33.50 -26.36 13.73
CA VAL A 629 -34.69 -25.51 13.88
C VAL A 629 -35.47 -25.78 15.16
N LYS A 630 -36.14 -24.75 15.66
CA LYS A 630 -37.08 -24.83 16.78
C LYS A 630 -38.38 -24.13 16.40
N SER A 631 -39.48 -24.58 17.00
CA SER A 631 -40.77 -23.95 16.79
C SER A 631 -40.89 -22.65 17.60
N GLU A 632 -41.25 -21.56 16.94
CA GLU A 632 -41.39 -20.22 17.52
C GLU A 632 -42.84 -19.76 17.51
N GLN A 633 -43.23 -18.95 18.50
CA GLN A 633 -44.57 -18.36 18.57
C GLN A 633 -44.59 -16.94 17.99
N ARG A 634 -45.38 -16.74 16.93
CA ARG A 634 -45.58 -15.46 16.26
C ARG A 634 -46.79 -14.74 16.82
N GLY A 635 -46.64 -14.25 18.05
CA GLY A 635 -47.66 -13.43 18.73
C GLY A 635 -48.00 -12.15 17.97
N ASP A 636 -47.07 -11.65 17.16
CA ASP A 636 -47.16 -10.50 16.26
C ASP A 636 -48.09 -10.71 15.05
N TYR A 637 -48.36 -11.95 14.63
CA TYR A 637 -49.06 -12.21 13.36
C TYR A 637 -50.56 -11.83 13.32
N TYR A 638 -51.09 -11.20 14.37
CA TYR A 638 -52.37 -10.49 14.28
C TYR A 638 -52.27 -9.27 13.34
N ARG A 639 -51.05 -8.75 13.12
CA ARG A 639 -50.77 -7.59 12.26
C ARG A 639 -51.04 -7.84 10.77
N TYR A 640 -51.00 -9.10 10.32
CA TYR A 640 -51.50 -9.49 8.98
C TYR A 640 -52.95 -9.03 8.72
N PHE A 641 -53.78 -8.97 9.77
CA PHE A 641 -55.21 -8.64 9.70
C PHE A 641 -55.52 -7.24 10.23
N THR A 642 -54.56 -6.58 10.88
CA THR A 642 -54.72 -5.26 11.47
C THR A 642 -54.68 -4.20 10.38
N LYS A 643 -55.53 -3.18 10.49
CA LYS A 643 -55.52 -2.04 9.59
C LYS A 643 -54.66 -0.94 10.20
N GLU A 644 -53.42 -0.90 9.76
CA GLU A 644 -52.37 0.03 10.25
C GLU A 644 -51.49 0.60 9.13
N THR A 645 -51.39 -0.06 7.97
CA THR A 645 -50.70 0.43 6.77
C THR A 645 -51.34 1.75 6.29
N TYR A 646 -50.73 2.90 6.59
CA TYR A 646 -51.26 4.22 6.24
C TYR A 646 -51.18 4.55 4.75
N ILE A 647 -52.26 5.11 4.20
CA ILE A 647 -52.36 5.68 2.85
C ILE A 647 -53.00 7.09 2.95
N PRO A 648 -52.34 8.16 2.45
CA PRO A 648 -52.88 9.52 2.50
C PRO A 648 -54.21 9.70 1.73
N SER A 649 -55.11 10.56 2.22
CA SER A 649 -56.39 10.86 1.55
C SER A 649 -56.27 11.50 0.16
N THR A 650 -55.09 12.01 -0.19
CA THR A 650 -54.74 12.60 -1.50
C THR A 650 -54.10 11.60 -2.48
N TRP A 651 -54.03 10.32 -2.10
CA TRP A 651 -53.33 9.28 -2.83
C TRP A 651 -54.24 8.09 -3.12
N SER A 652 -54.16 7.57 -4.35
CA SER A 652 -54.83 6.35 -4.79
C SER A 652 -54.08 5.78 -5.99
N GLY A 653 -53.89 4.47 -6.04
CA GLY A 653 -53.03 3.82 -7.03
C GLY A 653 -53.16 2.30 -7.05
N THR A 654 -52.37 1.63 -7.91
CA THR A 654 -52.39 0.17 -8.08
C THR A 654 -50.99 -0.42 -7.92
N ASN A 655 -50.83 -1.45 -7.10
CA ASN A 655 -49.54 -2.12 -6.91
C ASN A 655 -49.30 -3.27 -7.91
N GLY A 656 -48.12 -3.90 -7.84
CA GLY A 656 -47.72 -4.97 -8.77
C GLY A 656 -48.58 -6.23 -8.70
N GLN A 657 -49.27 -6.47 -7.58
CA GLN A 657 -50.23 -7.57 -7.44
C GLN A 657 -51.62 -7.21 -8.02
N GLY A 658 -51.79 -6.00 -8.56
CA GLY A 658 -53.06 -5.49 -9.07
C GLY A 658 -54.00 -4.95 -8.00
N ALA A 659 -53.56 -4.83 -6.74
CA ALA A 659 -54.38 -4.31 -5.65
C ALA A 659 -54.53 -2.78 -5.78
N SER A 660 -55.77 -2.30 -5.78
CA SER A 660 -56.08 -0.87 -5.65
C SER A 660 -55.87 -0.44 -4.21
N LEU A 661 -54.95 0.49 -3.97
CA LEU A 661 -54.60 1.03 -2.67
C LEU A 661 -55.14 2.47 -2.57
N PRO A 662 -55.88 2.85 -1.51
CA PRO A 662 -56.29 2.03 -0.35
C PRO A 662 -57.50 1.11 -0.60
N GLY A 663 -58.11 1.17 -1.79
CA GLY A 663 -59.29 0.38 -2.13
C GLY A 663 -60.53 0.77 -1.30
N THR A 664 -61.44 -0.18 -1.10
CA THR A 664 -62.71 0.04 -0.38
C THR A 664 -62.69 -0.33 1.10
N ASN A 665 -61.62 -0.98 1.56
CA ASN A 665 -61.58 -1.66 2.86
C ASN A 665 -60.97 -0.82 3.98
N GLY A 666 -60.34 0.32 3.67
CA GLY A 666 -59.65 1.14 4.65
C GLY A 666 -60.55 1.70 5.75
N ILE A 667 -59.97 1.93 6.93
CA ILE A 667 -60.58 2.70 8.04
C ILE A 667 -59.89 4.06 8.15
N ALA A 668 -60.53 5.08 8.71
CA ALA A 668 -59.90 6.39 8.91
C ALA A 668 -58.61 6.29 9.75
N SER A 669 -57.59 7.08 9.41
CA SER A 669 -56.34 7.16 10.17
C SER A 669 -56.55 7.78 11.57
N ASP A 670 -55.68 7.46 12.52
CA ASP A 670 -55.70 8.05 13.85
C ASP A 670 -55.22 9.50 13.81
N ALA A 671 -56.14 10.43 14.10
CA ALA A 671 -55.85 11.85 14.11
C ALA A 671 -54.77 12.25 15.14
N SER A 672 -54.50 11.42 16.16
CA SER A 672 -53.41 11.64 17.13
C SER A 672 -52.02 11.37 16.56
N LYS A 673 -51.87 10.48 15.56
CA LYS A 673 -50.63 10.32 14.79
C LYS A 673 -50.37 11.52 13.84
N GLY A 674 -51.38 12.36 13.60
CA GLY A 674 -51.25 13.65 12.89
C GLY A 674 -51.49 13.60 11.37
N GLY A 675 -51.92 12.46 10.83
CA GLY A 675 -52.25 12.29 9.41
C GLY A 675 -53.72 12.54 9.07
N ASN A 676 -54.01 12.51 7.78
CA ASN A 676 -55.38 12.53 7.24
C ASN A 676 -55.45 11.59 6.03
N GLY A 677 -55.82 10.35 6.28
CA GLY A 677 -55.90 9.29 5.30
C GLY A 677 -56.66 8.10 5.84
N VAL A 678 -56.26 6.91 5.41
CA VAL A 678 -56.84 5.65 5.86
C VAL A 678 -55.76 4.62 6.18
N TYR A 679 -56.05 3.72 7.11
CA TYR A 679 -55.29 2.49 7.29
C TYR A 679 -55.93 1.35 6.51
N ILE A 680 -55.12 0.61 5.75
CA ILE A 680 -55.46 -0.68 5.17
C ILE A 680 -54.75 -1.81 5.92
N SER A 681 -55.15 -3.05 5.71
CA SER A 681 -54.40 -4.20 6.26
C SER A 681 -53.24 -4.62 5.35
N TYR A 682 -52.28 -5.29 5.96
CA TYR A 682 -51.20 -5.98 5.25
C TYR A 682 -51.72 -6.86 4.09
N VAL A 683 -52.86 -7.54 4.26
CA VAL A 683 -53.51 -8.39 3.25
C VAL A 683 -54.24 -7.58 2.17
N ASP A 684 -54.85 -6.44 2.51
CA ASP A 684 -55.44 -5.52 1.52
C ASP A 684 -54.35 -5.03 0.55
N GLN A 685 -53.13 -4.81 1.04
CA GLN A 685 -51.96 -4.49 0.21
C GLN A 685 -51.44 -5.72 -0.56
N ARG A 686 -51.37 -6.90 0.06
CA ARG A 686 -50.66 -8.08 -0.45
C ARG A 686 -51.60 -9.26 -0.71
N PRO A 687 -52.63 -9.14 -1.57
CA PRO A 687 -53.69 -10.15 -1.69
C PRO A 687 -53.21 -11.54 -2.11
N LYS A 688 -52.05 -11.67 -2.78
CA LYS A 688 -51.46 -12.99 -3.10
C LYS A 688 -51.08 -13.79 -1.85
N ILE A 689 -50.88 -13.17 -0.68
CA ILE A 689 -50.56 -13.91 0.56
C ILE A 689 -51.67 -14.87 0.97
N THR A 690 -52.91 -14.62 0.52
CA THR A 690 -54.05 -15.52 0.74
C THR A 690 -53.93 -16.88 0.02
N GLN A 691 -52.95 -17.02 -0.88
CA GLN A 691 -52.66 -18.24 -1.64
C GLN A 691 -51.53 -19.08 -1.00
N ASP A 692 -50.91 -18.58 0.08
CA ASP A 692 -49.85 -19.27 0.79
C ASP A 692 -50.37 -20.56 1.49
N PRO A 693 -49.63 -21.69 1.46
CA PRO A 693 -50.05 -22.93 2.11
C PRO A 693 -50.40 -22.78 3.61
N MET A 694 -49.70 -21.91 4.33
CA MET A 694 -49.91 -21.64 5.76
C MET A 694 -50.96 -20.57 6.03
N TRP A 695 -51.44 -19.84 5.01
CA TRP A 695 -52.47 -18.80 5.18
C TRP A 695 -53.74 -19.33 5.85
N SER A 696 -54.19 -20.52 5.44
CA SER A 696 -55.40 -21.15 6.00
C SER A 696 -55.25 -21.48 7.50
N TYR A 697 -54.04 -21.83 7.95
CA TYR A 697 -53.73 -22.05 9.36
C TYR A 697 -53.78 -20.73 10.14
N LEU A 698 -53.04 -19.71 9.69
CA LEU A 698 -52.96 -18.42 10.37
C LEU A 698 -54.32 -17.72 10.43
N SER A 699 -55.07 -17.70 9.33
CA SER A 699 -56.40 -17.09 9.26
C SER A 699 -57.42 -17.81 10.14
N ASN A 700 -57.43 -19.15 10.16
CA ASN A 700 -58.30 -19.90 11.06
C ASN A 700 -57.95 -19.61 12.53
N LEU A 701 -56.66 -19.59 12.89
CA LEU A 701 -56.24 -19.35 14.27
C LEU A 701 -56.55 -17.90 14.70
N TYR A 702 -56.37 -16.91 13.83
CA TYR A 702 -56.76 -15.52 14.11
C TYR A 702 -58.25 -15.43 14.48
N ASN A 703 -59.13 -16.04 13.67
CA ASN A 703 -60.58 -16.04 13.90
C ASN A 703 -61.04 -16.86 15.12
N THR A 704 -60.23 -17.77 15.64
CA THR A 704 -60.59 -18.69 16.75
C THR A 704 -59.84 -18.43 18.05
N SER A 705 -58.78 -17.63 18.03
CA SER A 705 -57.91 -17.39 19.19
C SER A 705 -57.57 -15.91 19.42
N TYR A 706 -57.43 -15.07 18.39
CA TYR A 706 -57.07 -13.67 18.60
C TYR A 706 -58.29 -12.82 19.00
N ASN A 707 -58.33 -12.43 20.28
CA ASN A 707 -59.34 -11.54 20.80
C ASN A 707 -58.96 -10.08 20.52
N THR A 708 -59.66 -9.47 19.56
CA THR A 708 -59.43 -8.08 19.10
C THR A 708 -59.71 -7.02 20.16
N THR A 709 -60.38 -7.36 21.27
CA THR A 709 -60.65 -6.44 22.38
C THR A 709 -59.54 -6.48 23.43
N THR A 710 -59.04 -7.67 23.78
CA THR A 710 -57.94 -7.82 24.75
C THR A 710 -56.55 -7.72 24.11
N LYS A 711 -56.49 -7.76 22.77
CA LYS A 711 -55.26 -7.86 21.95
C LYS A 711 -54.39 -9.06 22.30
N LYS A 712 -55.01 -10.22 22.56
CA LYS A 712 -54.31 -11.45 22.96
C LYS A 712 -54.79 -12.68 22.21
N TRP A 713 -53.87 -13.64 22.08
CA TRP A 713 -54.14 -15.00 21.60
C TRP A 713 -54.62 -15.85 22.80
N GLU A 714 -55.93 -16.03 22.92
CA GLU A 714 -56.57 -16.62 24.11
C GLU A 714 -56.77 -18.15 24.00
N SER A 715 -56.70 -18.70 22.78
CA SER A 715 -56.83 -20.15 22.49
C SER A 715 -55.63 -20.70 21.70
N GLY A 716 -54.43 -20.13 21.92
CA GLY A 716 -53.16 -20.54 21.31
C GLY A 716 -52.61 -19.55 20.30
N THR A 717 -51.29 -19.34 20.35
CA THR A 717 -50.52 -18.42 19.50
C THR A 717 -50.13 -19.09 18.17
N PRO A 718 -50.08 -18.37 17.03
CA PRO A 718 -49.53 -18.90 15.78
C PRO A 718 -48.13 -19.43 16.01
N THR A 719 -47.87 -20.67 15.60
CA THR A 719 -46.61 -21.36 15.86
C THR A 719 -46.04 -21.87 14.55
N PHE A 720 -44.81 -21.48 14.25
CA PHE A 720 -44.10 -21.78 13.01
C PHE A 720 -42.77 -22.46 13.32
N THR A 721 -42.08 -22.96 12.30
CA THR A 721 -40.72 -23.53 12.42
C THR A 721 -39.99 -23.14 11.15
N TYR A 722 -39.06 -22.20 11.26
CA TYR A 722 -38.50 -21.48 10.13
C TYR A 722 -37.04 -21.84 9.82
N HIS A 723 -36.77 -22.08 8.55
CA HIS A 723 -35.46 -22.33 7.99
C HIS A 723 -34.88 -21.03 7.40
N ARG A 724 -34.69 -20.01 8.24
CA ARG A 724 -34.06 -18.75 7.82
C ARG A 724 -32.63 -19.01 7.37
N PHE A 725 -32.27 -18.59 6.16
CA PHE A 725 -30.96 -18.89 5.58
C PHE A 725 -29.81 -18.35 6.45
N TRP A 726 -29.90 -17.09 6.89
CA TRP A 726 -28.90 -16.49 7.77
C TRP A 726 -28.70 -17.30 9.06
N ALA A 727 -29.79 -17.73 9.71
CA ALA A 727 -29.75 -18.47 10.98
C ALA A 727 -29.09 -19.84 10.82
N GLN A 728 -29.35 -20.50 9.69
CA GLN A 728 -28.76 -21.80 9.38
C GLN A 728 -27.27 -21.69 9.04
N VAL A 729 -26.85 -20.61 8.38
CA VAL A 729 -25.43 -20.28 8.24
C VAL A 729 -24.81 -19.93 9.59
N ASP A 730 -25.48 -19.15 10.44
CA ASP A 730 -24.99 -18.75 11.77
C ASP A 730 -24.68 -19.99 12.63
N VAL A 731 -25.54 -21.02 12.57
CA VAL A 731 -25.33 -22.32 13.23
C VAL A 731 -24.26 -23.17 12.54
N ALA A 732 -24.24 -23.27 11.21
CA ALA A 732 -23.21 -24.04 10.49
C ALA A 732 -21.80 -23.49 10.73
N THR A 733 -21.65 -22.17 10.62
CA THR A 733 -20.41 -21.45 10.94
C THR A 733 -20.00 -21.61 12.41
N ALA A 734 -20.94 -21.70 13.35
CA ALA A 734 -20.63 -21.97 14.76
C ALA A 734 -19.92 -23.33 14.98
N TYR A 735 -20.33 -24.39 14.29
CA TYR A 735 -19.61 -25.67 14.33
C TYR A 735 -18.22 -25.55 13.70
N ALA A 736 -18.13 -24.92 12.52
CA ALA A 736 -16.87 -24.72 11.81
C ALA A 736 -15.85 -23.91 12.62
N GLU A 737 -16.29 -22.84 13.28
CA GLU A 737 -15.43 -21.94 14.05
C GLU A 737 -15.04 -22.53 15.40
N TYR A 738 -15.94 -23.22 16.11
CA TYR A 738 -15.55 -23.98 17.30
C TYR A 738 -14.49 -25.05 16.95
N ASP A 739 -14.69 -25.76 15.84
CA ASP A 739 -13.74 -26.79 15.40
C ASP A 739 -12.37 -26.21 15.01
N ARG A 740 -12.37 -25.12 14.24
CA ARG A 740 -11.16 -24.40 13.84
C ARG A 740 -10.43 -23.86 15.07
N LEU A 741 -11.10 -23.13 15.95
CA LEU A 741 -10.46 -22.36 17.01
C LEU A 741 -10.11 -23.19 18.26
N ILE A 742 -10.92 -24.20 18.59
CA ILE A 742 -10.85 -24.92 19.87
C ILE A 742 -10.38 -26.37 19.72
N ASN A 743 -10.98 -27.15 18.81
CA ASN A 743 -10.62 -28.56 18.60
C ASN A 743 -9.27 -28.70 17.87
N SER A 744 -9.07 -27.91 16.82
CA SER A 744 -7.88 -27.99 15.99
C SER A 744 -6.67 -27.43 16.76
N SER A 745 -5.85 -28.35 17.27
CA SER A 745 -4.61 -28.01 18.01
C SER A 745 -3.57 -27.24 17.18
N THR A 746 -3.79 -27.08 15.87
CA THR A 746 -3.03 -26.20 14.98
C THR A 746 -3.94 -25.43 14.01
N VAL A 747 -4.46 -24.27 14.42
CA VAL A 747 -4.81 -23.23 13.44
C VAL A 747 -3.51 -22.74 12.82
N THR A 748 -3.15 -23.29 11.66
CA THR A 748 -2.09 -22.71 10.83
C THR A 748 -2.69 -21.55 10.04
N THR A 749 -2.79 -20.36 10.63
CA THR A 749 -2.96 -19.15 9.80
C THR A 749 -1.76 -19.02 8.86
N ALA A 750 -1.87 -18.25 7.77
CA ALA A 750 -0.67 -17.79 7.08
C ALA A 750 0.31 -17.16 8.12
N PRO A 751 1.62 -17.42 8.06
CA PRO A 751 2.51 -16.98 9.14
C PRO A 751 2.65 -15.45 9.15
N ALA A 752 3.07 -14.88 10.29
CA ALA A 752 3.45 -13.48 10.34
C ALA A 752 4.62 -13.18 9.39
N ALA A 753 4.72 -11.94 8.89
CA ALA A 753 5.84 -11.51 8.06
C ALA A 753 7.19 -11.66 8.81
N PRO A 754 8.25 -12.20 8.19
CA PRO A 754 9.56 -12.30 8.81
C PRO A 754 10.07 -10.96 9.32
N THR A 755 10.55 -10.93 10.57
CA THR A 755 11.08 -9.72 11.21
C THR A 755 12.60 -9.73 11.26
N ALA A 756 13.21 -8.56 11.48
CA ALA A 756 14.66 -8.37 11.56
C ALA A 756 15.44 -8.97 10.37
N LEU A 757 14.91 -8.84 9.14
CA LEU A 757 15.66 -9.21 7.94
C LEU A 757 16.93 -8.36 7.84
N ALA A 758 18.08 -9.02 7.89
CA ALA A 758 19.40 -8.45 7.69
C ALA A 758 20.02 -9.01 6.41
N ALA A 759 20.89 -8.21 5.78
CA ALA A 759 21.61 -8.58 4.57
C ALA A 759 23.11 -8.28 4.76
N ALA A 760 23.92 -9.33 4.83
CA ALA A 760 25.37 -9.24 4.93
C ALA A 760 26.01 -9.41 3.55
N ALA A 761 26.79 -8.43 3.11
CA ALA A 761 27.58 -8.52 1.89
C ALA A 761 28.75 -9.50 2.04
N GLY A 762 28.99 -10.31 1.02
CA GLY A 762 30.22 -11.07 0.81
C GLY A 762 30.72 -10.90 -0.62
N ASP A 763 31.72 -11.69 -1.01
CA ASP A 763 32.24 -11.66 -2.38
C ASP A 763 31.27 -12.36 -3.35
N ALA A 764 30.76 -11.62 -4.34
CA ALA A 764 29.73 -12.05 -5.29
C ALA A 764 28.46 -12.68 -4.67
N GLN A 765 28.16 -12.38 -3.40
CA GLN A 765 27.03 -12.94 -2.67
C GLN A 765 26.46 -11.99 -1.59
N VAL A 766 25.21 -12.26 -1.20
CA VAL A 766 24.59 -11.69 0.01
C VAL A 766 24.07 -12.83 0.87
N THR A 767 24.53 -12.90 2.12
CA THR A 767 23.96 -13.79 3.14
C THR A 767 22.85 -13.05 3.87
N LEU A 768 21.63 -13.53 3.72
CA LEU A 768 20.44 -13.03 4.41
C LEU A 768 20.21 -13.82 5.70
N SER A 769 19.71 -13.14 6.73
CA SER A 769 19.20 -13.75 7.96
C SER A 769 17.96 -13.00 8.46
N TRP A 770 17.03 -13.71 9.10
CA TRP A 770 15.80 -13.14 9.68
C TRP A 770 15.39 -13.87 10.96
N THR A 771 14.48 -13.28 11.73
CA THR A 771 13.82 -13.96 12.85
C THR A 771 12.77 -14.92 12.30
N ALA A 772 12.67 -16.13 12.87
CA ALA A 772 11.64 -17.10 12.49
C ALA A 772 10.23 -16.56 12.74
N SER A 773 9.35 -16.72 11.75
CA SER A 773 7.92 -16.48 11.92
C SER A 773 7.26 -17.68 12.61
N SER A 774 6.45 -17.43 13.64
CA SER A 774 5.66 -18.49 14.28
C SER A 774 4.71 -19.14 13.25
N GLY A 775 4.59 -20.47 13.28
CA GLY A 775 3.75 -21.24 12.37
C GLY A 775 4.28 -21.38 10.93
N ALA A 776 5.46 -20.88 10.59
CA ALA A 776 6.08 -21.05 9.28
C ALA A 776 6.74 -22.43 9.13
N THR A 777 6.54 -23.09 7.98
CA THR A 777 7.27 -24.32 7.60
C THR A 777 8.44 -24.03 6.67
N SER A 778 8.41 -22.90 5.96
CA SER A 778 9.46 -22.45 5.05
C SER A 778 9.34 -20.96 4.73
N TYR A 779 10.24 -20.43 3.89
CA TYR A 779 10.29 -19.03 3.48
C TYR A 779 10.54 -18.91 1.96
N ASN A 780 9.99 -17.85 1.37
CA ASN A 780 10.22 -17.42 -0.01
C ASN A 780 11.08 -16.14 0.02
N VAL A 781 12.22 -16.15 -0.68
CA VAL A 781 13.17 -15.04 -0.73
C VAL A 781 13.02 -14.32 -2.06
N LYS A 782 12.87 -12.99 -2.04
CA LYS A 782 12.61 -12.16 -3.23
C LYS A 782 13.60 -11.00 -3.32
N ARG A 783 13.99 -10.64 -4.55
CA ARG A 783 15.07 -9.68 -4.86
C ARG A 783 14.63 -8.64 -5.90
N ALA A 784 14.99 -7.38 -5.68
CA ALA A 784 14.94 -6.29 -6.66
C ALA A 784 16.32 -5.62 -6.79
N THR A 785 16.53 -4.88 -7.89
CA THR A 785 17.73 -4.03 -8.13
C THR A 785 17.48 -2.55 -7.85
N THR A 786 16.26 -2.18 -7.47
CA THR A 786 15.85 -0.82 -7.09
C THR A 786 15.09 -0.83 -5.77
N SER A 787 15.24 0.24 -4.98
CA SER A 787 14.46 0.43 -3.74
C SER A 787 12.96 0.49 -4.08
N GLY A 788 12.13 -0.19 -3.27
CA GLY A 788 10.69 -0.35 -3.52
C GLY A 788 10.29 -1.07 -4.83
N GLY A 789 11.24 -1.56 -5.64
CA GLY A 789 10.97 -2.11 -6.97
C GLY A 789 10.27 -3.48 -7.00
N THR A 790 9.78 -3.86 -8.18
CA THR A 790 9.14 -5.16 -8.43
C THR A 790 10.10 -6.31 -8.10
N TYR A 791 9.79 -7.07 -7.04
CA TYR A 791 10.64 -8.17 -6.60
C TYR A 791 10.47 -9.43 -7.46
N THR A 792 11.59 -10.10 -7.72
CA THR A 792 11.66 -11.42 -8.35
C THR A 792 11.98 -12.48 -7.29
N THR A 793 11.23 -13.58 -7.24
CA THR A 793 11.51 -14.68 -6.31
C THR A 793 12.81 -15.39 -6.72
N VAL A 794 13.79 -15.45 -5.81
CA VAL A 794 15.11 -16.08 -6.03
C VAL A 794 15.27 -17.42 -5.30
N ALA A 795 14.46 -17.68 -4.27
CA ALA A 795 14.32 -18.99 -3.66
C ALA A 795 12.92 -19.19 -3.08
N THR A 796 12.46 -20.45 -3.06
CA THR A 796 11.23 -20.87 -2.39
C THR A 796 11.51 -22.07 -1.49
N GLY A 797 10.65 -22.31 -0.50
CA GLY A 797 10.74 -23.49 0.36
C GLY A 797 11.98 -23.52 1.27
N VAL A 798 12.61 -22.37 1.55
CA VAL A 798 13.77 -22.29 2.45
C VAL A 798 13.33 -22.62 3.86
N THR A 799 13.78 -23.72 4.46
CA THR A 799 13.32 -24.17 5.79
C THR A 799 14.07 -23.52 6.96
N GLY A 800 15.27 -22.97 6.71
CA GLY A 800 16.05 -22.23 7.70
C GLY A 800 15.72 -20.73 7.71
N THR A 801 16.19 -20.03 8.75
CA THR A 801 16.10 -18.57 8.90
C THR A 801 17.25 -17.80 8.21
N THR A 802 17.97 -18.45 7.30
CA THR A 802 19.07 -17.85 6.55
C THR A 802 19.08 -18.34 5.11
N TYR A 803 19.57 -17.51 4.20
CA TYR A 803 19.75 -17.87 2.79
C TYR A 803 20.91 -17.07 2.20
N THR A 804 21.86 -17.73 1.54
CA THR A 804 22.93 -17.03 0.81
C THR A 804 22.61 -16.99 -0.67
N ASN A 805 22.38 -15.79 -1.19
CA ASN A 805 22.15 -15.55 -2.61
C ASN A 805 23.49 -15.29 -3.30
N THR A 806 23.90 -16.16 -4.21
CA THR A 806 25.21 -16.16 -4.88
C THR A 806 25.11 -15.70 -6.35
N GLY A 807 26.25 -15.46 -7.00
CA GLY A 807 26.29 -15.06 -8.41
C GLY A 807 25.83 -13.61 -8.62
N LEU A 808 26.10 -12.76 -7.64
CA LEU A 808 25.75 -11.34 -7.63
C LEU A 808 26.93 -10.48 -8.09
N THR A 809 26.66 -9.35 -8.73
CA THR A 809 27.70 -8.43 -9.19
C THR A 809 28.21 -7.57 -8.03
N ASN A 810 29.50 -7.66 -7.72
CA ASN A 810 30.13 -6.78 -6.74
C ASN A 810 29.93 -5.30 -7.10
N GLY A 811 29.69 -4.45 -6.10
CA GLY A 811 29.35 -3.04 -6.29
C GLY A 811 27.90 -2.76 -6.70
N THR A 812 27.09 -3.79 -7.04
CA THR A 812 25.65 -3.62 -7.28
C THR A 812 24.87 -3.79 -5.98
N THR A 813 24.06 -2.79 -5.60
CA THR A 813 23.16 -2.91 -4.44
C THR A 813 21.95 -3.74 -4.81
N TYR A 814 21.71 -4.81 -4.06
CA TYR A 814 20.53 -5.66 -4.20
C TYR A 814 19.61 -5.47 -3.00
N TYR A 815 18.32 -5.39 -3.28
CA TYR A 815 17.25 -5.19 -2.30
C TYR A 815 16.48 -6.49 -2.10
N TYR A 816 16.18 -6.83 -0.86
CA TYR A 816 15.61 -8.11 -0.47
C TYR A 816 14.40 -7.96 0.44
N VAL A 817 13.43 -8.84 0.24
CA VAL A 817 12.36 -9.14 1.19
C VAL A 817 12.19 -10.64 1.29
N VAL A 818 11.72 -11.10 2.44
CA VAL A 818 11.40 -12.51 2.69
C VAL A 818 9.96 -12.60 3.17
N SER A 819 9.24 -13.61 2.69
CA SER A 819 7.90 -13.98 3.18
C SER A 819 7.96 -15.39 3.76
N ALA A 820 7.15 -15.65 4.78
CA ALA A 820 7.01 -16.93 5.44
C ALA A 820 5.87 -17.74 4.82
N VAL A 821 5.99 -19.06 4.78
CA VAL A 821 5.07 -19.97 4.09
C VAL A 821 4.71 -21.14 4.99
N ASN A 822 3.44 -21.55 4.97
CA ASN A 822 3.01 -22.84 5.51
C ASN A 822 1.91 -23.49 4.65
N SER A 823 1.22 -24.49 5.19
CA SER A 823 0.16 -25.27 4.54
C SER A 823 -1.06 -24.46 4.08
N VAL A 824 -1.28 -23.28 4.68
CA VAL A 824 -2.45 -22.40 4.45
C VAL A 824 -2.10 -21.18 3.61
N GLY A 825 -0.93 -20.56 3.77
CA GLY A 825 -0.57 -19.41 2.94
C GLY A 825 0.86 -18.91 3.03
N GLU A 826 1.13 -17.89 2.20
CA GLU A 826 2.34 -17.07 2.23
C GLU A 826 2.04 -15.73 2.92
N SER A 827 2.94 -15.27 3.77
CA SER A 827 2.83 -14.00 4.51
C SER A 827 2.99 -12.78 3.62
N ALA A 828 2.62 -11.61 4.16
CA ALA A 828 3.17 -10.35 3.67
C ALA A 828 4.72 -10.37 3.68
N ASN A 829 5.33 -9.60 2.78
CA ASN A 829 6.78 -9.42 2.73
C ASN A 829 7.30 -8.78 4.04
N SER A 830 8.51 -9.16 4.46
CA SER A 830 9.28 -8.46 5.49
C SER A 830 9.52 -6.98 5.13
N THR A 831 10.02 -6.21 6.11
CA THR A 831 10.73 -4.97 5.78
C THR A 831 11.87 -5.22 4.79
N GLN A 832 12.15 -4.26 3.93
CA GLN A 832 13.19 -4.38 2.91
C GLN A 832 14.58 -4.24 3.55
N ALA A 833 15.45 -5.22 3.30
CA ALA A 833 16.88 -5.12 3.55
C ALA A 833 17.64 -4.87 2.24
N SER A 834 18.88 -4.36 2.31
CA SER A 834 19.74 -4.25 1.13
C SER A 834 21.21 -4.46 1.47
N ALA A 835 21.98 -4.93 0.50
CA ALA A 835 23.43 -5.10 0.62
C ALA A 835 24.11 -4.98 -0.75
N THR A 836 25.39 -4.59 -0.72
CA THR A 836 26.24 -4.38 -1.90
C THR A 836 27.43 -5.34 -1.81
N PRO A 837 27.46 -6.45 -2.55
CA PRO A 837 28.57 -7.42 -2.53
C PRO A 837 29.93 -6.78 -2.83
N ALA A 838 30.98 -7.30 -2.17
CA ALA A 838 32.35 -6.79 -2.28
C ALA A 838 33.38 -7.88 -1.95
N ALA A 839 34.54 -7.83 -2.62
CA ALA A 839 35.61 -8.80 -2.44
C ALA A 839 36.30 -8.69 -1.07
N ALA A 840 36.84 -9.82 -0.57
CA ALA A 840 37.49 -9.90 0.74
C ALA A 840 38.88 -9.23 0.76
N ALA A 841 39.22 -8.61 1.90
CA ALA A 841 40.50 -7.93 2.10
C ALA A 841 41.64 -8.88 2.51
N THR A 842 42.88 -8.50 2.19
CA THR A 842 44.11 -9.26 2.47
C THR A 842 45.18 -8.39 3.16
N ALA A 843 46.27 -9.01 3.64
CA ALA A 843 47.43 -8.27 4.15
C ALA A 843 48.17 -7.53 3.00
N PRO A 844 48.88 -6.41 3.27
CA PRO A 844 49.41 -5.57 2.20
C PRO A 844 50.60 -6.23 1.48
N ALA A 845 50.83 -5.84 0.24
CA ALA A 845 52.08 -6.17 -0.46
C ALA A 845 53.29 -5.48 0.19
N ALA A 846 54.50 -6.01 -0.05
CA ALA A 846 55.74 -5.31 0.28
C ALA A 846 55.80 -3.94 -0.44
N PRO A 847 56.25 -2.86 0.22
CA PRO A 847 56.46 -1.56 -0.42
C PRO A 847 57.37 -1.67 -1.64
N THR A 848 56.93 -1.10 -2.75
CA THR A 848 57.71 -0.99 -3.98
C THR A 848 58.27 0.43 -4.12
N GLY A 849 59.12 0.66 -5.13
CA GLY A 849 59.63 2.00 -5.44
C GLY A 849 60.44 2.67 -4.33
N VAL A 850 61.06 1.90 -3.42
CA VAL A 850 61.89 2.44 -2.34
C VAL A 850 63.14 3.08 -2.94
N VAL A 851 63.29 4.39 -2.70
CA VAL A 851 64.45 5.19 -3.12
C VAL A 851 65.03 5.86 -1.87
N ALA A 852 66.35 5.99 -1.82
CA ALA A 852 67.05 6.74 -0.78
C ALA A 852 67.91 7.82 -1.45
N THR A 853 67.51 9.08 -1.32
CA THR A 853 68.18 10.23 -1.93
C THR A 853 69.13 10.87 -0.95
N ALA A 854 70.41 10.94 -1.31
CA ALA A 854 71.46 11.51 -0.48
C ALA A 854 71.39 13.05 -0.41
N GLY A 855 71.60 13.62 0.77
CA GLY A 855 71.82 15.06 0.99
C GLY A 855 73.19 15.33 1.61
N ASN A 856 73.34 16.47 2.30
CA ASN A 856 74.48 16.69 3.20
C ASN A 856 74.18 16.05 4.56
N ALA A 857 75.00 15.08 4.99
CA ALA A 857 74.87 14.35 6.25
C ALA A 857 73.49 13.69 6.52
N GLN A 858 72.74 13.36 5.47
CA GLN A 858 71.40 12.75 5.57
C GLN A 858 71.02 11.95 4.31
N ALA A 859 70.00 11.09 4.44
CA ALA A 859 69.30 10.47 3.33
C ALA A 859 67.78 10.63 3.50
N VAL A 860 67.09 11.09 2.46
CA VAL A 860 65.62 11.14 2.41
C VAL A 860 65.14 9.88 1.70
N LEU A 861 64.34 9.06 2.38
CA LEU A 861 63.71 7.90 1.78
C LEU A 861 62.32 8.26 1.27
N THR A 862 61.95 7.70 0.13
CA THR A 862 60.56 7.67 -0.37
C THR A 862 60.22 6.26 -0.84
N TRP A 863 58.94 5.91 -0.86
CA TRP A 863 58.44 4.64 -1.39
C TRP A 863 57.05 4.79 -2.01
N THR A 864 56.59 3.75 -2.71
CA THR A 864 55.20 3.65 -3.19
C THR A 864 54.32 3.06 -2.09
N ALA A 865 53.10 3.57 -1.95
CA ALA A 865 52.14 3.03 -0.98
C ALA A 865 51.71 1.61 -1.36
N SER A 866 51.68 0.70 -0.39
CA SER A 866 51.08 -0.63 -0.56
C SER A 866 49.56 -0.53 -0.41
N THR A 867 48.81 -1.02 -1.40
CA THR A 867 47.34 -1.08 -1.32
C THR A 867 46.90 -1.83 -0.07
N GLY A 868 45.99 -1.22 0.70
CA GLY A 868 45.47 -1.78 1.95
C GLY A 868 46.36 -1.60 3.19
N ALA A 869 47.53 -0.95 3.08
CA ALA A 869 48.37 -0.62 4.23
C ALA A 869 47.87 0.62 4.98
N THR A 870 48.01 0.61 6.32
CA THR A 870 47.71 1.75 7.20
C THR A 870 48.98 2.45 7.71
N SER A 871 50.14 1.79 7.70
CA SER A 871 51.43 2.39 8.07
C SER A 871 52.63 1.57 7.57
N TYR A 872 53.85 2.08 7.77
CA TYR A 872 55.11 1.48 7.31
C TYR A 872 56.20 1.44 8.38
N ASN A 873 57.10 0.46 8.28
CA ASN A 873 58.30 0.32 9.12
C ASN A 873 59.56 0.49 8.26
N VAL A 874 60.48 1.39 8.65
CA VAL A 874 61.72 1.71 7.91
C VAL A 874 62.93 1.12 8.63
N LYS A 875 63.80 0.41 7.88
CA LYS A 875 64.89 -0.41 8.42
C LYS A 875 66.20 -0.10 7.67
N ARG A 876 67.34 0.01 8.37
CA ARG A 876 68.64 0.49 7.84
C ARG A 876 69.80 -0.46 8.12
N ALA A 877 70.74 -0.58 7.19
CA ALA A 877 72.03 -1.25 7.31
C ALA A 877 73.17 -0.35 6.81
N THR A 878 74.41 -0.64 7.19
CA THR A 878 75.64 -0.07 6.60
C THR A 878 76.30 -0.99 5.56
N THR A 879 75.78 -2.22 5.42
CA THR A 879 76.19 -3.24 4.47
C THR A 879 75.03 -3.61 3.54
N SER A 880 75.32 -3.87 2.27
CA SER A 880 74.31 -4.37 1.33
C SER A 880 73.82 -5.76 1.78
N GLY A 881 72.55 -6.08 1.53
CA GLY A 881 71.88 -7.29 2.04
C GLY A 881 71.48 -7.25 3.54
N GLY A 882 72.12 -6.43 4.37
CA GLY A 882 71.82 -6.31 5.81
C GLY A 882 72.99 -6.73 6.71
N PRO A 883 72.75 -7.07 8.00
CA PRO A 883 71.45 -7.07 8.68
C PRO A 883 70.89 -5.65 8.85
N TYR A 884 69.55 -5.53 8.89
CA TYR A 884 68.86 -4.25 9.02
C TYR A 884 68.35 -4.03 10.45
N THR A 885 68.57 -2.85 11.00
CA THR A 885 67.94 -2.38 12.24
C THR A 885 66.75 -1.48 11.89
N THR A 886 65.59 -1.70 12.51
CA THR A 886 64.44 -0.79 12.37
C THR A 886 64.79 0.58 12.97
N ILE A 887 64.61 1.64 12.18
CA ILE A 887 64.90 3.03 12.58
C ILE A 887 63.63 3.89 12.70
N ALA A 888 62.51 3.45 12.13
CA ALA A 888 61.19 4.02 12.38
C ALA A 888 60.09 2.95 12.21
N THR A 889 58.99 3.11 12.96
CA THR A 889 57.80 2.25 12.92
C THR A 889 56.54 3.09 12.88
N GLY A 890 55.48 2.59 12.23
CA GLY A 890 54.19 3.28 12.18
C GLY A 890 54.21 4.58 11.36
N VAL A 891 55.11 4.70 10.38
CA VAL A 891 55.16 5.86 9.47
C VAL A 891 53.90 5.85 8.61
N ALA A 892 53.03 6.85 8.76
CA ALA A 892 51.75 6.91 8.03
C ALA A 892 51.89 7.40 6.58
N GLY A 893 52.90 8.25 6.31
CA GLY A 893 53.25 8.68 4.96
C GLY A 893 54.23 7.75 4.26
N THR A 894 54.49 7.98 2.97
CA THR A 894 55.44 7.19 2.16
C THR A 894 56.83 7.83 2.03
N THR A 895 57.25 8.55 3.07
CA THR A 895 58.53 9.27 3.11
C THR A 895 59.09 9.31 4.53
N TYR A 896 60.42 9.26 4.66
CA TYR A 896 61.13 9.35 5.94
C TYR A 896 62.56 9.86 5.76
N THR A 897 62.94 10.91 6.49
CA THR A 897 64.30 11.47 6.44
C THR A 897 65.16 10.91 7.56
N ASN A 898 66.19 10.15 7.20
CA ASN A 898 67.23 9.67 8.11
C ASN A 898 68.41 10.65 8.11
N THR A 899 68.52 11.47 9.16
CA THR A 899 69.63 12.43 9.37
C THR A 899 70.82 11.81 10.11
N GLY A 900 71.90 12.59 10.30
CA GLY A 900 73.06 12.18 11.12
C GLY A 900 74.01 11.19 10.44
N LEU A 901 74.06 11.19 9.11
CA LEU A 901 74.91 10.32 8.30
C LEU A 901 76.29 10.94 8.03
N THR A 902 77.29 10.11 7.74
CA THR A 902 78.63 10.56 7.33
C THR A 902 78.69 10.77 5.81
N ASN A 903 79.17 11.93 5.36
CA ASN A 903 79.44 12.18 3.94
C ASN A 903 80.50 11.21 3.39
N GLY A 904 80.28 10.71 2.17
CA GLY A 904 81.10 9.67 1.54
C GLY A 904 80.79 8.23 1.98
N THR A 905 79.97 8.03 3.02
CA THR A 905 79.57 6.68 3.49
C THR A 905 78.23 6.27 2.90
N THR A 906 78.16 5.07 2.29
CA THR A 906 76.92 4.51 1.75
C THR A 906 76.10 3.83 2.86
N TYR A 907 74.83 4.19 2.98
CA TYR A 907 73.85 3.54 3.87
C TYR A 907 72.75 2.88 3.05
N TYR A 908 72.24 1.75 3.53
CA TYR A 908 71.26 0.91 2.84
C TYR A 908 69.96 0.80 3.63
N TYR A 909 68.82 0.68 2.94
CA TYR A 909 67.50 0.75 3.55
C TYR A 909 66.49 -0.21 2.91
N VAL A 910 65.52 -0.69 3.71
CA VAL A 910 64.30 -1.38 3.26
C VAL A 910 63.09 -0.89 4.07
N VAL A 911 61.90 -1.07 3.53
CA VAL A 911 60.62 -0.68 4.13
C VAL A 911 59.64 -1.85 4.08
N SER A 912 58.80 -2.03 5.10
CA SER A 912 57.66 -2.98 5.09
C SER A 912 56.36 -2.24 5.40
N ALA A 913 55.22 -2.78 4.94
CA ALA A 913 53.89 -2.22 5.12
C ALA A 913 53.11 -2.98 6.20
N VAL A 914 52.17 -2.31 6.87
CA VAL A 914 51.40 -2.89 7.97
C VAL A 914 49.91 -2.53 7.81
N ASN A 915 49.01 -3.47 8.08
CA ASN A 915 47.60 -3.20 8.36
C ASN A 915 47.07 -4.09 9.49
N SER A 916 45.75 -4.08 9.74
CA SER A 916 45.09 -4.89 10.77
C SER A 916 45.14 -6.42 10.54
N VAL A 917 45.55 -6.88 9.36
CA VAL A 917 45.73 -8.29 9.00
C VAL A 917 47.19 -8.74 9.20
N GLY A 918 48.18 -7.83 9.05
CA GLY A 918 49.59 -8.12 9.36
C GLY A 918 50.61 -7.13 8.81
N GLU A 919 51.90 -7.40 9.08
CA GLU A 919 53.06 -6.77 8.44
C GLU A 919 53.49 -7.58 7.21
N SER A 920 53.80 -6.89 6.11
CA SER A 920 54.27 -7.46 4.85
C SER A 920 55.77 -7.80 4.89
N ALA A 921 56.26 -8.52 3.87
CA ALA A 921 57.69 -8.64 3.63
C ALA A 921 58.36 -7.26 3.45
N ASN A 922 59.67 -7.21 3.69
CA ASN A 922 60.50 -6.03 3.38
C ASN A 922 60.57 -5.81 1.87
N SER A 923 60.71 -4.54 1.46
CA SER A 923 60.98 -4.09 0.11
C SER A 923 62.31 -4.59 -0.46
N THR A 924 62.54 -4.30 -1.74
CA THR A 924 63.89 -4.23 -2.31
C THR A 924 64.76 -3.20 -1.57
N GLN A 925 66.09 -3.41 -1.58
CA GLN A 925 67.05 -2.55 -0.88
C GLN A 925 67.36 -1.28 -1.70
N ALA A 926 67.24 -0.11 -1.07
CA ALA A 926 67.72 1.17 -1.57
C ALA A 926 69.05 1.56 -0.90
N SER A 927 69.81 2.50 -1.45
CA SER A 927 71.05 3.01 -0.83
C SER A 927 71.37 4.47 -1.17
N ALA A 928 72.07 5.17 -0.29
CA ALA A 928 72.41 6.60 -0.40
C ALA A 928 73.81 6.92 0.17
N THR A 929 74.54 7.86 -0.47
CA THR A 929 75.91 8.29 -0.10
C THR A 929 75.98 9.83 0.00
N PRO A 930 75.98 10.44 1.21
CA PRO A 930 75.89 11.90 1.42
C PRO A 930 77.10 12.75 0.95
N VAL A 931 76.89 14.01 0.52
CA VAL A 931 77.91 14.91 -0.14
C VAL A 931 77.70 16.44 0.12
N ALA A 932 78.53 17.33 -0.47
CA ALA A 932 78.62 18.79 -0.18
C ALA A 932 78.58 19.73 -1.46
N PRO A 933 78.39 21.08 -1.35
CA PRO A 933 77.90 21.97 -2.45
C PRO A 933 78.88 23.02 -3.07
N VAL A 934 78.38 23.94 -3.95
CA VAL A 934 79.12 24.76 -4.99
C VAL A 934 78.68 26.27 -5.03
N THR A 935 79.33 27.18 -5.81
CA THR A 935 79.18 28.68 -5.82
C THR A 935 78.96 29.40 -7.19
N VAL A 936 78.66 30.73 -7.18
CA VAL A 936 77.96 31.60 -8.19
C VAL A 936 78.85 32.31 -9.27
N PRO A 937 78.34 32.70 -10.49
CA PRO A 937 79.09 33.38 -11.56
C PRO A 937 79.03 34.93 -11.59
N ALA A 938 79.67 35.54 -12.62
CA ALA A 938 79.78 37.00 -12.85
C ALA A 938 78.95 37.55 -14.04
N ALA A 939 78.75 38.87 -14.09
CA ALA A 939 77.80 39.55 -14.99
C ALA A 939 78.22 39.63 -16.50
N PRO A 940 77.27 39.50 -17.45
CA PRO A 940 77.51 39.63 -18.90
C PRO A 940 77.84 41.04 -19.38
N THR A 941 78.41 41.15 -20.59
CA THR A 941 78.80 42.41 -21.24
C THR A 941 78.42 42.45 -22.72
N GLY A 942 78.50 43.63 -23.36
CA GLY A 942 78.38 43.75 -24.83
C GLY A 942 76.96 43.66 -25.42
N LEU A 943 75.92 43.99 -24.66
CA LEU A 943 74.52 43.90 -25.08
C LEU A 943 74.15 44.88 -26.22
N THR A 944 73.36 44.44 -27.21
CA THR A 944 72.79 45.25 -28.31
C THR A 944 71.31 44.93 -28.57
N ALA A 945 70.61 45.75 -29.37
CA ALA A 945 69.18 45.60 -29.69
C ALA A 945 68.80 46.05 -31.12
N THR A 946 67.84 45.36 -31.76
CA THR A 946 67.31 45.66 -33.11
C THR A 946 65.81 45.36 -33.22
N ALA A 947 64.98 46.26 -33.75
CA ALA A 947 63.51 46.10 -33.80
C ALA A 947 62.97 45.33 -35.02
N GLY A 948 61.78 44.74 -34.85
CA GLY A 948 60.94 44.15 -35.91
C GLY A 948 59.44 44.39 -35.66
N ASN A 949 58.55 43.56 -36.20
CA ASN A 949 57.11 43.61 -35.86
C ASN A 949 56.86 42.88 -34.53
N ALA A 950 56.34 43.61 -33.53
CA ALA A 950 56.07 43.15 -32.18
C ALA A 950 57.25 42.47 -31.46
N GLN A 951 58.50 42.78 -31.85
CA GLN A 951 59.70 42.14 -31.27
C GLN A 951 60.98 43.00 -31.36
N VAL A 952 61.96 42.67 -30.53
CA VAL A 952 63.33 43.20 -30.51
C VAL A 952 64.33 42.05 -30.37
N ALA A 953 65.26 41.92 -31.32
CA ALA A 953 66.38 40.97 -31.26
C ALA A 953 67.55 41.55 -30.46
N LEU A 954 68.15 40.75 -29.57
CA LEU A 954 69.27 41.12 -28.69
C LEU A 954 70.47 40.17 -28.84
N SER A 955 71.68 40.66 -28.60
CA SER A 955 72.92 39.85 -28.51
C SER A 955 73.92 40.42 -27.51
N TRP A 956 74.73 39.57 -26.86
CA TRP A 956 75.73 39.91 -25.84
C TRP A 956 76.94 38.95 -25.85
N THR A 957 77.82 39.05 -24.83
CA THR A 957 79.03 38.23 -24.62
C THR A 957 78.93 37.38 -23.35
N ALA A 958 79.46 36.14 -23.39
CA ALA A 958 79.36 35.14 -22.32
C ALA A 958 80.21 35.42 -21.07
N SER A 959 79.75 34.93 -19.92
CA SER A 959 80.44 34.96 -18.61
C SER A 959 81.08 33.61 -18.24
N THR A 960 82.26 33.63 -17.64
CA THR A 960 82.93 32.41 -17.14
C THR A 960 82.17 31.80 -15.95
N GLY A 961 82.03 30.47 -15.93
CA GLY A 961 81.41 29.73 -14.82
C GLY A 961 79.87 29.75 -14.78
N ALA A 962 79.23 30.45 -15.73
CA ALA A 962 77.78 30.45 -15.91
C ALA A 962 77.34 29.27 -16.79
N THR A 963 76.20 28.66 -16.46
CA THR A 963 75.51 27.68 -17.31
C THR A 963 74.44 28.32 -18.19
N SER A 964 73.98 29.53 -17.84
CA SER A 964 72.90 30.24 -18.55
C SER A 964 72.82 31.73 -18.18
N TYR A 965 71.91 32.46 -18.84
CA TYR A 965 71.69 33.90 -18.70
C TYR A 965 70.22 34.27 -18.51
N ASN A 966 69.97 35.36 -17.79
CA ASN A 966 68.65 35.93 -17.54
C ASN A 966 68.54 37.32 -18.18
N VAL A 967 67.69 37.48 -19.19
CA VAL A 967 67.40 38.73 -19.91
C VAL A 967 66.24 39.45 -19.23
N LYS A 968 66.34 40.76 -19.04
CA LYS A 968 65.38 41.59 -18.29
C LYS A 968 65.05 42.87 -19.06
N ARG A 969 63.79 43.31 -19.01
CA ARG A 969 63.21 44.39 -19.82
C ARG A 969 62.58 45.48 -18.94
N SER A 970 62.60 46.72 -19.39
CA SER A 970 61.74 47.79 -18.87
C SER A 970 61.10 48.58 -20.01
N THR A 971 59.92 49.14 -19.80
CA THR A 971 59.29 50.12 -20.72
C THR A 971 59.80 51.54 -20.49
N THR A 972 60.56 51.77 -19.42
CA THR A 972 61.03 53.10 -18.98
C THR A 972 62.55 53.13 -18.94
N SER A 973 63.16 54.18 -19.49
CA SER A 973 64.62 54.36 -19.44
C SER A 973 65.10 54.44 -17.97
N GLY A 974 66.03 53.55 -17.59
CA GLY A 974 66.51 53.45 -16.21
C GLY A 974 65.48 52.94 -15.18
N GLY A 975 64.32 52.45 -15.62
CA GLY A 975 63.30 51.86 -14.75
C GLY A 975 63.66 50.46 -14.24
N THR A 976 62.85 49.93 -13.32
CA THR A 976 62.98 48.54 -12.87
C THR A 976 62.86 47.57 -14.05
N PHE A 977 63.80 46.63 -14.16
CA PHE A 977 63.80 45.62 -15.20
C PHE A 977 63.13 44.33 -14.72
N THR A 978 62.02 43.93 -15.34
CA THR A 978 61.39 42.61 -15.14
C THR A 978 62.06 41.57 -16.04
N THR A 979 62.38 40.40 -15.49
CA THR A 979 62.98 39.31 -16.26
C THR A 979 62.02 38.79 -17.34
N VAL A 980 62.44 38.85 -18.61
CA VAL A 980 61.67 38.39 -19.78
C VAL A 980 62.13 37.02 -20.29
N ALA A 981 63.38 36.65 -20.01
CA ALA A 981 63.86 35.28 -20.16
C ALA A 981 64.78 34.90 -19.01
N THR A 982 64.68 33.66 -18.56
CA THR A 982 65.69 33.01 -17.71
C THR A 982 66.30 31.83 -18.46
N GLY A 983 67.47 31.38 -18.03
CA GLY A 983 68.03 30.12 -18.52
C GLY A 983 68.56 30.12 -19.97
N VAL A 984 68.74 31.29 -20.60
CA VAL A 984 69.26 31.40 -21.98
C VAL A 984 70.70 30.89 -22.01
N THR A 985 70.99 29.83 -22.76
CA THR A 985 72.34 29.21 -22.81
C THR A 985 73.25 29.83 -23.87
N GLY A 986 72.67 30.35 -24.96
CA GLY A 986 73.38 31.16 -25.97
C GLY A 986 73.55 32.62 -25.53
N THR A 987 74.22 33.42 -26.37
CA THR A 987 74.43 34.85 -26.12
C THR A 987 73.55 35.77 -26.98
N THR A 988 72.38 35.27 -27.40
CA THR A 988 71.39 35.98 -28.21
C THR A 988 69.98 35.63 -27.76
N TYR A 989 69.06 36.60 -27.78
CA TYR A 989 67.65 36.38 -27.45
C TYR A 989 66.77 37.40 -28.19
N THR A 990 65.71 36.94 -28.84
CA THR A 990 64.70 37.82 -29.43
C THR A 990 63.50 37.90 -28.50
N ASP A 991 63.28 39.09 -27.95
CA ASP A 991 62.14 39.40 -27.10
C ASP A 991 60.92 39.74 -27.97
N THR A 992 59.79 39.08 -27.73
CA THR A 992 58.61 39.10 -28.62
C THR A 992 57.34 39.44 -27.82
N GLY A 993 56.22 39.68 -28.52
CA GLY A 993 54.97 40.12 -27.89
C GLY A 993 55.02 41.58 -27.41
N LEU A 994 55.87 42.39 -28.01
CA LEU A 994 56.04 43.81 -27.71
C LEU A 994 55.00 44.68 -28.39
N THR A 995 54.58 45.76 -27.73
CA THR A 995 53.65 46.72 -28.31
C THR A 995 54.33 47.52 -29.42
N ASN A 996 53.81 47.39 -30.64
CA ASN A 996 54.20 48.21 -31.77
C ASN A 996 54.02 49.72 -31.46
N GLY A 997 55.05 50.52 -31.75
CA GLY A 997 55.15 51.93 -31.37
C GLY A 997 55.73 52.20 -29.97
N THR A 998 55.96 51.18 -29.14
CA THR A 998 56.52 51.33 -27.78
C THR A 998 58.01 51.00 -27.75
N THR A 999 58.82 51.85 -27.10
CA THR A 999 60.26 51.64 -26.91
C THR A 999 60.53 50.81 -25.65
N TYR A 1000 61.35 49.78 -25.77
CA TYR A 1000 61.71 48.88 -24.66
C TYR A 1000 63.22 48.89 -24.41
N TYR A 1001 63.61 48.78 -23.14
CA TYR A 1001 64.99 48.79 -22.64
C TYR A 1001 65.37 47.43 -22.06
N TYR A 1002 66.62 46.98 -22.21
CA TYR A 1002 67.05 45.61 -21.88
C TYR A 1002 68.39 45.53 -21.15
N VAL A 1003 68.54 44.56 -20.25
CA VAL A 1003 69.79 44.15 -19.57
C VAL A 1003 69.86 42.61 -19.45
N VAL A 1004 71.04 42.03 -19.21
CA VAL A 1004 71.24 40.57 -19.05
C VAL A 1004 72.14 40.24 -17.86
N SER A 1005 71.90 39.12 -17.19
CA SER A 1005 72.62 38.58 -16.01
C SER A 1005 72.97 37.11 -16.23
N ALA A 1006 73.85 36.50 -15.44
CA ALA A 1006 74.35 35.14 -15.62
C ALA A 1006 74.04 34.23 -14.42
N VAL A 1007 73.89 32.92 -14.64
CA VAL A 1007 73.38 31.95 -13.65
C VAL A 1007 74.18 30.65 -13.68
N ASN A 1008 74.37 30.02 -12.52
CA ASN A 1008 74.69 28.59 -12.42
C ASN A 1008 73.92 27.92 -11.26
N SER A 1009 74.24 26.66 -10.95
CA SER A 1009 73.58 25.84 -9.92
C SER A 1009 73.64 26.40 -8.49
N ALA A 1010 74.38 27.48 -8.22
CA ALA A 1010 74.44 28.15 -6.93
C ALA A 1010 73.70 29.49 -6.88
N GLY A 1011 73.32 30.08 -8.03
CA GLY A 1011 72.64 31.38 -8.08
C GLY A 1011 72.96 32.25 -9.30
N GLU A 1012 72.53 33.51 -9.21
CA GLU A 1012 72.51 34.51 -10.29
C GLU A 1012 73.40 35.73 -9.99
N SER A 1013 73.99 36.31 -11.04
CA SER A 1013 74.86 37.48 -10.99
C SER A 1013 74.09 38.81 -11.09
N ALA A 1014 74.83 39.93 -10.93
CA ALA A 1014 74.34 41.24 -11.34
C ALA A 1014 74.03 41.34 -12.86
N ASN A 1015 73.30 42.40 -13.25
CA ASN A 1015 72.90 42.72 -14.62
C ASN A 1015 73.99 43.48 -15.40
N SER A 1016 73.91 43.44 -16.73
CA SER A 1016 74.70 44.24 -17.68
C SER A 1016 74.23 45.69 -17.78
N SER A 1017 74.98 46.50 -18.53
CA SER A 1017 74.52 47.79 -19.06
C SER A 1017 73.30 47.62 -19.99
N ALA A 1018 72.54 48.72 -20.20
CA ALA A 1018 71.24 48.69 -20.87
C ALA A 1018 71.24 49.26 -22.31
N VAL A 1019 70.34 48.74 -23.16
CA VAL A 1019 70.10 49.16 -24.56
C VAL A 1019 68.59 49.17 -24.89
N SER A 1020 68.16 49.78 -26.01
CA SER A 1020 66.72 49.87 -26.35
C SER A 1020 66.37 49.85 -27.85
N ALA A 1021 65.11 49.53 -28.18
CA ALA A 1021 64.55 49.54 -29.54
C ALA A 1021 62.99 49.59 -29.55
N THR A 1022 62.37 49.84 -30.73
CA THR A 1022 60.93 50.18 -30.89
C THR A 1022 60.26 49.42 -32.07
N PRO A 1023 59.31 48.49 -31.84
CA PRO A 1023 58.64 47.68 -32.89
C PRO A 1023 57.55 48.39 -33.73
N ALA A 1024 57.09 47.81 -34.86
CA ALA A 1024 55.95 48.31 -35.67
C ALA A 1024 55.14 47.22 -36.45
N GLY A 1025 53.80 47.34 -36.58
CA GLY A 1025 52.93 46.36 -37.27
C GLY A 1025 51.40 46.46 -37.01
N SER A 1026 50.61 45.42 -37.37
CA SER A 1026 49.11 45.35 -37.42
C SER A 1026 48.63 43.91 -37.78
N THR A 1027 47.37 43.39 -37.73
CA THR A 1027 46.06 43.57 -36.99
C THR A 1027 45.01 42.53 -37.55
N THR A 1028 43.89 42.05 -36.95
CA THR A 1028 43.41 41.71 -35.58
C THR A 1028 42.07 40.89 -35.63
N THR A 1029 42.11 39.54 -35.64
CA THR A 1029 41.04 38.51 -35.56
C THR A 1029 41.68 37.14 -35.22
N SER A 1030 40.99 36.25 -34.49
CA SER A 1030 41.60 35.05 -33.87
C SER A 1030 40.68 33.80 -33.80
N SER A 1031 41.11 32.57 -34.13
CA SER A 1031 42.19 32.26 -35.08
C SER A 1031 42.93 30.91 -34.97
N LEU A 1032 42.49 29.91 -34.19
CA LEU A 1032 43.28 28.67 -33.97
C LEU A 1032 42.55 27.39 -34.43
N VAL A 1033 43.33 26.42 -34.92
CA VAL A 1033 42.91 25.11 -35.44
C VAL A 1033 43.94 24.06 -35.04
N VAL A 1034 43.51 22.88 -34.56
CA VAL A 1034 44.41 21.70 -34.45
C VAL A 1034 44.19 20.80 -35.66
N GLN A 1035 45.30 20.37 -36.25
CA GLN A 1035 45.35 19.33 -37.28
C GLN A 1035 46.06 18.10 -36.75
N TYR A 1036 45.66 16.92 -37.22
CA TYR A 1036 46.20 15.62 -36.81
C TYR A 1036 46.50 14.75 -38.03
N LYS A 1037 47.53 13.92 -37.89
CA LYS A 1037 47.80 12.75 -38.72
C LYS A 1037 48.43 11.64 -37.87
N LEU A 1038 48.44 10.44 -38.41
CA LEU A 1038 49.23 9.32 -37.91
C LEU A 1038 50.52 9.16 -38.71
N SER A 1039 51.60 8.83 -38.02
CA SER A 1039 52.88 8.44 -38.64
C SER A 1039 53.09 6.91 -38.64
N ASN A 1040 52.26 6.16 -37.92
CA ASN A 1040 52.04 4.72 -38.05
C ASN A 1040 50.52 4.48 -38.03
N ALA A 1041 49.99 3.67 -38.96
CA ALA A 1041 48.56 3.40 -39.09
C ALA A 1041 48.16 1.97 -38.65
N ASN A 1042 49.11 1.20 -38.11
CA ASN A 1042 48.85 -0.13 -37.58
C ASN A 1042 48.14 -0.04 -36.22
N ALA A 1043 46.81 -0.13 -36.22
CA ALA A 1043 45.95 0.05 -35.04
C ALA A 1043 46.05 -1.05 -33.96
N THR A 1044 47.16 -1.80 -33.92
CA THR A 1044 47.44 -2.88 -32.95
C THR A 1044 48.92 -2.93 -32.56
N ASP A 1045 49.63 -1.81 -32.65
CA ASP A 1045 51.06 -1.73 -32.31
C ASP A 1045 51.28 -1.64 -30.79
N ASN A 1046 52.52 -1.76 -30.30
CA ASN A 1046 52.82 -1.45 -28.89
C ASN A 1046 53.23 0.01 -28.65
N GLN A 1047 53.19 0.83 -29.70
CA GLN A 1047 53.43 2.26 -29.63
C GLN A 1047 52.52 3.07 -30.58
N ILE A 1048 51.66 3.93 -30.03
CA ILE A 1048 50.79 4.85 -30.79
C ILE A 1048 51.62 6.03 -31.29
N TYR A 1049 51.61 6.35 -32.59
CA TYR A 1049 52.40 7.45 -33.20
C TYR A 1049 51.52 8.63 -33.68
N ALA A 1050 50.86 9.30 -32.74
CA ALA A 1050 50.04 10.49 -33.00
C ALA A 1050 50.89 11.70 -33.40
N THR A 1051 50.52 12.42 -34.45
CA THR A 1051 51.25 13.60 -34.94
C THR A 1051 50.31 14.80 -35.10
N PHE A 1052 50.64 15.93 -34.48
CA PHE A 1052 49.83 17.14 -34.47
C PHE A 1052 50.47 18.29 -35.25
N ASN A 1053 49.66 19.21 -35.75
CA ASN A 1053 50.08 20.51 -36.25
C ASN A 1053 49.05 21.55 -35.81
N ILE A 1054 49.44 22.50 -34.97
CA ILE A 1054 48.55 23.57 -34.53
C ILE A 1054 48.72 24.75 -35.48
N LYS A 1055 47.62 25.16 -36.12
CA LYS A 1055 47.58 26.24 -37.10
C LYS A 1055 46.89 27.46 -36.53
N ASN A 1056 47.55 28.61 -36.64
CA ASN A 1056 46.97 29.90 -36.37
C ASN A 1056 46.45 30.47 -37.69
N THR A 1057 45.20 30.17 -38.02
CA THR A 1057 44.48 30.79 -39.14
C THR A 1057 44.19 32.29 -38.90
N GLY A 1058 44.58 32.84 -37.75
CA GLY A 1058 44.32 34.21 -37.32
C GLY A 1058 45.38 35.22 -37.75
N THR A 1059 45.16 36.46 -37.35
CA THR A 1059 45.97 37.63 -37.75
C THR A 1059 46.87 38.17 -36.63
N THR A 1060 46.85 37.53 -35.46
CA THR A 1060 47.72 37.80 -34.30
C THR A 1060 48.45 36.53 -33.90
N ALA A 1061 49.77 36.59 -33.69
CA ALA A 1061 50.55 35.43 -33.28
C ALA A 1061 50.11 34.89 -31.89
N VAL A 1062 50.18 33.56 -31.71
CA VAL A 1062 49.78 32.87 -30.48
C VAL A 1062 50.95 32.09 -29.92
N SER A 1063 51.38 32.40 -28.69
CA SER A 1063 52.44 31.63 -28.02
C SER A 1063 52.00 30.20 -27.74
N LEU A 1064 52.81 29.23 -28.16
CA LEU A 1064 52.55 27.82 -27.86
C LEU A 1064 52.60 27.55 -26.37
N SER A 1065 53.41 28.31 -25.61
CA SER A 1065 53.51 28.20 -24.15
C SER A 1065 52.19 28.41 -23.40
N ASN A 1066 51.22 29.09 -24.02
CA ASN A 1066 49.90 29.31 -23.45
C ASN A 1066 48.92 28.20 -23.85
N LEU A 1067 49.30 27.37 -24.83
CA LEU A 1067 48.49 26.30 -25.38
C LEU A 1067 48.74 24.98 -24.65
N LYS A 1068 47.65 24.24 -24.45
CA LYS A 1068 47.65 22.85 -24.00
C LYS A 1068 46.81 22.02 -24.95
N LEU A 1069 47.36 20.94 -25.48
CA LEU A 1069 46.70 20.04 -26.43
C LEU A 1069 46.44 18.68 -25.76
N ARG A 1070 45.24 18.08 -25.90
CA ARG A 1070 44.94 16.76 -25.33
C ARG A 1070 44.57 15.72 -26.39
N TYR A 1071 45.19 14.55 -26.31
CA TYR A 1071 44.87 13.36 -27.09
C TYR A 1071 44.34 12.27 -26.15
N TYR A 1072 43.13 11.77 -26.42
CA TYR A 1072 42.35 10.89 -25.54
C TYR A 1072 42.36 9.45 -26.08
N LEU A 1073 42.65 8.48 -25.21
CA LEU A 1073 42.89 7.07 -25.54
C LEU A 1073 42.38 6.13 -24.43
N THR A 1074 42.18 4.86 -24.76
CA THR A 1074 42.10 3.79 -23.75
C THR A 1074 43.48 3.22 -23.44
N LYS A 1075 43.57 2.60 -22.26
CA LYS A 1075 44.78 1.94 -21.78
C LYS A 1075 44.81 0.43 -22.09
N ASP A 1076 43.65 -0.13 -22.39
CA ASP A 1076 43.29 -1.53 -22.76
C ASP A 1076 43.69 -2.62 -21.74
N THR A 1077 44.62 -2.34 -20.84
CA THR A 1077 44.87 -3.10 -19.61
C THR A 1077 45.10 -2.13 -18.46
N THR A 1078 44.67 -2.50 -17.24
CA THR A 1078 44.75 -1.60 -16.08
C THR A 1078 46.16 -1.52 -15.47
N SER A 1079 47.00 -2.53 -15.67
CA SER A 1079 48.21 -2.78 -14.87
C SER A 1079 49.50 -2.09 -15.31
N ALA A 1080 49.73 -1.90 -16.62
CA ALA A 1080 50.95 -1.25 -17.11
C ALA A 1080 50.90 0.28 -16.90
N SER A 1081 52.03 0.98 -16.79
CA SER A 1081 52.05 2.44 -16.84
C SER A 1081 52.12 2.94 -18.29
N LEU A 1082 51.66 4.16 -18.57
CA LEU A 1082 51.89 4.78 -19.88
C LEU A 1082 53.16 5.64 -19.86
N ASN A 1083 54.03 5.41 -20.83
CA ASN A 1083 55.16 6.26 -21.17
C ASN A 1083 54.82 7.07 -22.43
N TYR A 1084 55.41 8.25 -22.57
CA TYR A 1084 55.41 8.98 -23.83
C TYR A 1084 56.81 9.48 -24.19
N TRP A 1085 57.01 9.74 -25.47
CA TRP A 1085 58.16 10.46 -26.02
C TRP A 1085 57.68 11.47 -27.05
N VAL A 1086 58.36 12.61 -27.16
CA VAL A 1086 58.20 13.52 -28.31
C VAL A 1086 59.31 13.17 -29.28
N ASP A 1087 59.06 12.19 -30.16
CA ASP A 1087 60.07 11.62 -31.06
C ASP A 1087 60.55 12.66 -32.09
N TYR A 1088 59.64 13.47 -32.60
CA TYR A 1088 59.95 14.60 -33.48
C TYR A 1088 59.00 15.76 -33.22
N ALA A 1089 59.51 16.98 -33.12
CA ALA A 1089 58.70 18.17 -33.22
C ALA A 1089 59.47 19.26 -33.95
N GLN A 1090 58.85 19.87 -34.96
CA GLN A 1090 59.42 20.94 -35.77
C GLN A 1090 59.58 22.25 -34.97
N VAL A 1091 58.81 22.39 -33.88
CA VAL A 1091 59.00 23.40 -32.82
C VAL A 1091 60.08 23.01 -31.79
N GLY A 1092 60.78 21.89 -31.98
CA GLY A 1092 61.75 21.31 -31.06
C GLY A 1092 61.14 20.24 -30.16
N THR A 1093 61.68 19.01 -30.18
CA THR A 1093 61.22 17.88 -29.34
C THR A 1093 61.28 18.19 -27.86
N SER A 1094 62.43 18.70 -27.40
CA SER A 1094 62.65 19.14 -26.01
C SER A 1094 61.80 20.35 -25.59
N ALA A 1095 61.06 20.96 -26.53
CA ALA A 1095 60.21 22.10 -26.27
C ALA A 1095 58.74 21.72 -26.02
N VAL A 1096 58.35 20.46 -26.22
CA VAL A 1096 57.01 19.92 -25.94
C VAL A 1096 57.13 18.93 -24.78
N SER A 1097 56.25 19.03 -23.78
CA SER A 1097 56.18 18.09 -22.66
C SER A 1097 54.76 17.57 -22.46
N GLY A 1098 54.65 16.26 -22.30
CA GLY A 1098 53.39 15.57 -22.02
C GLY A 1098 53.20 15.26 -20.53
N VAL A 1099 51.95 15.21 -20.09
CA VAL A 1099 51.52 14.54 -18.85
C VAL A 1099 50.26 13.74 -19.12
N PHE A 1100 50.15 12.52 -18.57
CA PHE A 1100 48.92 11.74 -18.67
C PHE A 1100 47.92 12.17 -17.59
N GLY A 1101 46.70 12.51 -18.01
CA GLY A 1101 45.53 12.71 -17.15
C GLY A 1101 44.56 11.54 -17.23
N THR A 1102 43.74 11.35 -16.20
CA THR A 1102 42.69 10.32 -16.16
C THR A 1102 41.32 10.90 -16.47
N ILE A 1103 40.46 10.13 -17.13
CA ILE A 1103 39.05 10.47 -17.39
C ILE A 1103 38.19 9.75 -16.36
N SER A 1104 37.26 10.46 -15.73
CA SER A 1104 36.40 9.89 -14.68
C SER A 1104 34.96 10.42 -14.80
N PRO A 1105 33.95 9.54 -14.95
CA PRO A 1105 34.07 8.11 -15.23
C PRO A 1105 34.72 7.86 -16.60
N ALA A 1106 35.52 6.80 -16.70
CA ALA A 1106 36.13 6.37 -17.96
C ALA A 1106 35.06 6.05 -19.02
N LYS A 1107 35.37 6.33 -20.29
CA LYS A 1107 34.55 6.02 -21.46
C LYS A 1107 35.05 4.74 -22.12
N THR A 1108 34.18 4.05 -22.86
CA THR A 1108 34.54 2.86 -23.65
C THR A 1108 35.56 3.12 -24.76
N THR A 1109 35.83 4.40 -25.08
CA THR A 1109 36.82 4.84 -26.08
C THR A 1109 37.86 5.80 -25.52
N ALA A 1110 37.82 6.12 -24.22
CA ALA A 1110 38.91 6.83 -23.55
C ALA A 1110 38.82 6.70 -22.02
N ASP A 1111 39.89 6.23 -21.38
CA ASP A 1111 40.06 6.24 -19.92
C ASP A 1111 41.18 7.22 -19.47
N THR A 1112 42.01 7.68 -20.39
CA THR A 1112 43.13 8.59 -20.14
C THR A 1112 43.36 9.55 -21.33
N TYR A 1113 44.17 10.59 -21.11
CA TYR A 1113 44.62 11.49 -22.17
C TYR A 1113 46.05 11.94 -21.94
N LEU A 1114 46.81 12.15 -23.01
CA LEU A 1114 48.09 12.84 -22.98
C LEU A 1114 47.86 14.34 -23.19
N GLU A 1115 48.09 15.15 -22.17
CA GLU A 1115 48.11 16.61 -22.27
C GLU A 1115 49.52 17.08 -22.62
N LEU A 1116 49.71 17.53 -23.86
CA LEU A 1116 50.91 18.24 -24.30
C LEU A 1116 50.82 19.71 -23.89
N SER A 1117 51.71 20.12 -23.00
CA SER A 1117 52.03 21.51 -22.74
C SER A 1117 53.29 21.88 -23.52
N PHE A 1118 53.32 23.06 -24.12
CA PHE A 1118 54.52 23.55 -24.79
C PHE A 1118 55.31 24.45 -23.84
N SER A 1119 56.63 24.38 -23.91
CA SER A 1119 57.50 25.38 -23.31
C SER A 1119 57.59 26.63 -24.21
N SER A 1120 58.13 27.73 -23.68
CA SER A 1120 58.44 28.92 -24.47
C SER A 1120 59.47 28.65 -25.58
N ALA A 1121 60.27 27.58 -25.50
CA ALA A 1121 61.20 27.18 -26.56
C ALA A 1121 60.49 26.69 -27.84
N ALA A 1122 59.19 26.35 -27.77
CA ALA A 1122 58.39 26.03 -28.95
C ALA A 1122 58.03 27.28 -29.77
N GLY A 1123 58.26 28.47 -29.20
CA GLY A 1123 57.97 29.75 -29.81
C GLY A 1123 56.48 30.08 -29.87
N SER A 1124 56.09 30.84 -30.90
CA SER A 1124 54.72 31.22 -31.16
C SER A 1124 54.32 30.86 -32.59
N ILE A 1125 53.06 30.46 -32.77
CA ILE A 1125 52.48 30.30 -34.08
C ILE A 1125 52.18 31.70 -34.62
N ALA A 1126 52.95 32.15 -35.60
CA ALA A 1126 52.70 33.42 -36.28
C ALA A 1126 51.29 33.48 -36.90
N ALA A 1127 50.80 34.69 -37.17
CA ALA A 1127 49.56 34.90 -37.92
C ALA A 1127 49.61 34.18 -39.28
N GLY A 1128 48.57 33.41 -39.62
CA GLY A 1128 48.51 32.51 -40.79
C GLY A 1128 49.42 31.27 -40.71
N GLY A 1129 50.32 31.20 -39.73
CA GLY A 1129 51.34 30.17 -39.57
C GLY A 1129 50.83 28.91 -38.88
N GLN A 1130 51.73 27.94 -38.71
CA GLN A 1130 51.47 26.67 -38.03
C GLN A 1130 52.74 26.12 -37.38
N THR A 1131 52.61 25.19 -36.43
CA THR A 1131 53.76 24.57 -35.72
C THR A 1131 54.68 23.76 -36.64
N GLY A 1132 54.11 23.19 -37.71
CA GLY A 1132 54.69 22.00 -38.31
C GLY A 1132 54.44 20.78 -37.42
N ASP A 1133 55.02 19.64 -37.80
CA ASP A 1133 54.79 18.36 -37.15
C ASP A 1133 55.22 18.35 -35.68
N ILE A 1134 54.36 17.80 -34.81
CA ILE A 1134 54.61 17.44 -33.41
C ILE A 1134 54.20 15.98 -33.26
N GLN A 1135 55.14 15.08 -33.54
CA GLN A 1135 54.99 13.64 -33.39
C GLN A 1135 55.28 13.24 -31.95
N VAL A 1136 54.26 12.67 -31.31
CA VAL A 1136 54.39 12.03 -30.00
C VAL A 1136 54.13 10.54 -30.13
N ARG A 1137 54.81 9.79 -29.29
CA ARG A 1137 54.71 8.35 -29.20
C ARG A 1137 54.26 7.96 -27.81
N ILE A 1138 53.27 7.09 -27.70
CA ILE A 1138 52.74 6.57 -26.44
C ILE A 1138 52.98 5.06 -26.40
N ALA A 1139 53.61 4.53 -25.35
CA ALA A 1139 53.80 3.09 -25.15
C ALA A 1139 53.41 2.63 -23.75
N LYS A 1140 52.95 1.38 -23.63
CA LYS A 1140 52.77 0.72 -22.32
C LYS A 1140 54.15 0.38 -21.75
N SER A 1141 54.34 0.50 -20.44
CA SER A 1141 55.65 0.35 -19.79
C SER A 1141 56.21 -1.07 -19.83
N ASP A 1142 55.34 -2.05 -20.06
CA ASP A 1142 55.66 -3.46 -20.28
C ASP A 1142 55.76 -3.81 -21.79
N TRP A 1143 55.59 -2.82 -22.68
CA TRP A 1143 55.62 -2.96 -24.14
C TRP A 1143 54.54 -3.90 -24.71
N THR A 1144 53.41 -4.04 -24.02
CA THR A 1144 52.20 -4.69 -24.55
C THR A 1144 51.48 -3.80 -25.58
N ASN A 1145 50.75 -4.43 -26.51
CA ASN A 1145 50.07 -3.77 -27.62
C ASN A 1145 48.86 -2.93 -27.16
N PHE A 1146 48.54 -1.89 -27.94
CA PHE A 1146 47.27 -1.15 -27.86
C PHE A 1146 46.21 -1.76 -28.77
N SER A 1147 44.96 -1.36 -28.52
CA SER A 1147 43.80 -1.66 -29.37
C SER A 1147 43.46 -0.55 -30.37
N GLU A 1148 44.11 0.62 -30.29
CA GLU A 1148 44.05 1.93 -31.02
C GLU A 1148 42.78 2.27 -31.83
N SER A 1149 42.25 1.33 -32.59
CA SER A 1149 40.93 1.40 -33.26
C SER A 1149 39.74 1.72 -32.35
N ASP A 1150 39.84 1.55 -31.04
CA ASP A 1150 38.87 1.97 -30.02
C ASP A 1150 39.19 3.33 -29.36
N ASP A 1151 40.37 3.91 -29.56
CA ASP A 1151 40.74 5.22 -29.01
C ASP A 1151 39.90 6.37 -29.59
N TYR A 1152 39.41 7.25 -28.72
CA TYR A 1152 38.58 8.38 -29.11
C TYR A 1152 39.29 9.30 -30.11
N SER A 1153 40.53 9.71 -29.84
CA SER A 1153 41.27 10.65 -30.68
C SER A 1153 41.95 10.00 -31.90
N PHE A 1154 41.96 8.67 -32.01
CA PHE A 1154 42.57 7.94 -33.12
C PHE A 1154 41.70 7.96 -34.38
N ASP A 1155 42.37 7.91 -35.54
CA ASP A 1155 41.76 7.54 -36.81
C ASP A 1155 42.83 7.06 -37.79
N GLY A 1156 42.94 5.73 -37.93
CA GLY A 1156 43.89 5.02 -38.80
C GLY A 1156 43.89 5.46 -40.27
N THR A 1157 42.87 6.19 -40.75
CA THR A 1157 42.82 6.71 -42.12
C THR A 1157 43.62 8.01 -42.32
N LYS A 1158 44.03 8.69 -41.23
CA LYS A 1158 44.61 10.04 -41.28
C LYS A 1158 46.12 10.01 -41.57
N SER A 1159 46.50 9.56 -42.76
CA SER A 1159 47.90 9.53 -43.23
C SER A 1159 48.49 10.91 -43.61
N SER A 1160 47.71 11.98 -43.54
CA SER A 1160 48.14 13.37 -43.75
C SER A 1160 47.29 14.33 -42.92
N PHE A 1161 47.79 15.56 -42.68
CA PHE A 1161 47.16 16.49 -41.75
C PHE A 1161 45.76 16.93 -42.21
N ALA A 1162 44.78 16.65 -41.37
CA ALA A 1162 43.43 17.19 -41.46
C ALA A 1162 43.05 17.89 -40.15
N ASP A 1163 42.21 18.93 -40.24
CA ASP A 1163 41.61 19.59 -39.08
C ASP A 1163 40.87 18.54 -38.23
N TRP A 1164 41.23 18.43 -36.95
CA TRP A 1164 40.78 17.35 -36.08
C TRP A 1164 40.26 17.93 -34.76
N ASN A 1165 38.96 17.78 -34.53
CA ASN A 1165 38.27 18.30 -33.35
C ASN A 1165 38.22 17.30 -32.19
N LYS A 1166 38.52 16.02 -32.41
CA LYS A 1166 38.68 15.02 -31.34
C LYS A 1166 40.01 15.15 -30.56
N VAL A 1167 40.77 16.21 -30.83
CA VAL A 1167 41.97 16.61 -30.08
C VAL A 1167 41.75 18.05 -29.66
N THR A 1168 41.68 18.30 -28.37
CA THR A 1168 41.31 19.61 -27.82
C THR A 1168 42.53 20.50 -27.64
N LEU A 1169 42.30 21.82 -27.70
CA LEU A 1169 43.29 22.86 -27.49
C LEU A 1169 42.73 23.91 -26.54
N TYR A 1170 43.45 24.17 -25.45
CA TYR A 1170 43.14 25.22 -24.48
C TYR A 1170 44.17 26.32 -24.61
N ASN A 1171 43.76 27.59 -24.61
CA ASN A 1171 44.64 28.75 -24.52
C ASN A 1171 44.44 29.40 -23.15
N SER A 1172 45.52 29.47 -22.36
CA SER A 1172 45.50 29.96 -20.97
C SER A 1172 44.44 29.27 -20.08
N GLY A 1173 44.12 28.00 -20.36
CA GLY A 1173 43.14 27.19 -19.65
C GLY A 1173 41.71 27.21 -20.22
N SER A 1174 41.38 28.12 -21.15
CA SER A 1174 40.08 28.13 -21.84
C SER A 1174 40.12 27.31 -23.13
N LEU A 1175 39.14 26.44 -23.35
CA LEU A 1175 39.01 25.66 -24.59
C LEU A 1175 38.83 26.61 -25.80
N VAL A 1176 39.69 26.48 -26.82
CA VAL A 1176 39.67 27.29 -28.06
C VAL A 1176 39.52 26.46 -29.34
N TRP A 1177 39.75 25.14 -29.28
CA TRP A 1177 39.49 24.22 -30.38
C TRP A 1177 39.18 22.81 -29.86
N GLY A 1178 38.30 22.08 -30.55
CA GLY A 1178 37.99 20.67 -30.29
C GLY A 1178 36.82 20.39 -29.33
N ILE A 1179 36.56 19.11 -29.08
CA ILE A 1179 35.47 18.53 -28.28
C ILE A 1179 36.05 17.42 -27.38
N GLU A 1180 35.63 17.34 -26.12
CA GLU A 1180 36.03 16.28 -25.16
C GLU A 1180 35.09 15.04 -25.23
N PRO A 1181 35.55 13.83 -24.84
CA PRO A 1181 34.80 12.57 -24.91
C PRO A 1181 33.74 12.30 -23.81
#